data_AF-A0A315ASW7-F1
#
_entry.id   AF-A0A315ASW7-F1
#
_cell.length_a   1.000
_cell.length_b   1.000
_cell.length_c   1.000
_cell.angle_alpha   90.00
_cell.angle_beta   90.00
_cell.angle_gamma   90.00
#
_symmetry.space_group_name_H-M   'P 1'
#
loop_
_entity.id
_entity.type
_entity.pdbx_description
1 polymer ?
#
loop_
_entity_poly.entity_id
_entity_poly.type
_entity_poly.pdbx_seq_one_letter_code
_entity_poly.pdbx_strand_id
1 'polypeptide(L)'
;MAKNGGEAVVVCSDKSMGVGITIWGIDTGDRLLHIPTCASAPHGLVYLRNRFLVASQIHKHGSVGGGAISMWPLNKPQQPIRSYPLEAIGPLSCTRDGVYLAGGALSGNVYLWEVANGKLLKTWRGHHKSLNCMLFSDDGSLLVSASDDGMICVWSMVGLLDMEDSESFPSLLHYSMEHKSSITGLLTTSGSSNIVLISSSLDGSCKVWDLVLGKLMQTQVYPLAISAVVLHPTEQLFFSGSIDGRIFVNKLEIGLVENSLVAAEDQKAVIKGHKGAVTALTFSQAGLVSASEDCTICIWDITNWAIIRRFDHKKGAVTNLAVIPQSSMLSVSNHRRVSNAFGVSSLDKHPQPPNSSKEKIPLLSSCHFLKGNHNTHSGQQICDTEEEFSPAAMQMKLETSLEHRMWATRMAKHVMEMNTHLQTRLLDLMQGGLLRSTSTEIDSPPTKKRETPTATMAQLKSISAFSSSNLAFHGPKRESFPYHGKVCCPGKLSSFQELGARKSELQGNAFAVSSGNGSVTRAHDKQVIRAVLPSNSETEVSGSTKERGLRGKLNKVVLAYSGGLDTSVIVPWLRENYGCDVVCFTADVGQGLKELEGLEKKAKASGASQLVVKDLKEEFVKDYIFPCLRAGAIYERKYLLGTSMARPVIAKAMVDVAKEVGADAVAHGCTGKGNDQVRFELTFFALNPKLNVVAPWREWDITGREDAIEYAKKHNVPVPVTKKSIYSRDGNLWHLSHEGDILEDPENEPKKDMFMLTVDPEDAPNEPEYVEIGIISGIPVSVNGENLSPASLLDHLNQIGGRHGIGRVDMVENRLVGMKSRGVYETPGGTILFAAARELESLTLDRETMQVKDSLALKYAELVYAGRWFDPLRESMDSFMEEISKPTTGSVTLKLYKGSITVTSRKSPFSLYRQDISSFESGDVYDQADAAGFIRLYGLPIRVRAMLDS
;
A
#
# COMPACT_ATOMS: atom_id res chain seq x y z
N MET A 1 -28.88 14.51 20.07
CA MET A 1 -28.46 15.31 18.89
C MET A 1 -27.76 16.56 19.39
N ALA A 2 -26.43 16.54 19.49
CA ALA A 2 -25.63 17.69 19.87
C ALA A 2 -24.42 17.78 18.93
N LYS A 3 -24.42 18.87 18.15
CA LYS A 3 -23.30 19.55 17.49
C LYS A 3 -22.62 18.84 16.30
N ASN A 4 -23.25 18.94 15.12
CA ASN A 4 -22.47 19.13 13.89
C ASN A 4 -21.57 20.37 14.11
N GLY A 5 -20.25 20.21 14.00
CA GLY A 5 -19.34 21.35 13.99
C GLY A 5 -19.58 22.13 12.71
N GLY A 6 -20.13 23.35 12.82
CA GLY A 6 -20.40 24.19 11.65
C GLY A 6 -19.13 24.50 10.85
N GLU A 7 -19.30 24.97 9.61
CA GLU A 7 -18.20 25.35 8.72
C GLU A 7 -18.10 26.87 8.56
N ALA A 8 -16.91 27.35 8.20
CA ALA A 8 -16.66 28.75 7.94
C ALA A 8 -15.92 28.94 6.62
N VAL A 9 -16.28 30.00 5.91
CA VAL A 9 -15.63 30.42 4.67
C VAL A 9 -14.60 31.51 4.98
N VAL A 10 -13.38 31.31 4.51
CA VAL A 10 -12.25 32.22 4.63
C VAL A 10 -12.03 32.88 3.29
N VAL A 11 -11.95 34.21 3.28
CA VAL A 11 -11.73 34.99 2.07
C VAL A 11 -10.57 35.95 2.20
N CYS A 12 -9.83 36.12 1.11
CA CYS A 12 -8.79 37.15 0.99
C CYS A 12 -8.81 37.78 -0.41
N SER A 13 -8.45 39.06 -0.46
CA SER A 13 -8.29 39.84 -1.69
C SER A 13 -6.80 40.02 -1.99
N ASP A 14 -6.47 40.25 -3.25
CA ASP A 14 -5.14 40.58 -3.75
C ASP A 14 -4.91 42.10 -3.89
N LYS A 15 -5.90 42.95 -3.60
CA LYS A 15 -5.83 44.39 -3.91
C LYS A 15 -4.97 45.20 -2.96
N SER A 16 -5.15 45.02 -1.65
CA SER A 16 -4.48 45.84 -0.64
C SER A 16 -4.40 45.13 0.68
N MET A 17 -3.23 45.21 1.31
CA MET A 17 -2.97 44.71 2.66
C MET A 17 -4.03 45.17 3.68
N GLY A 18 -4.62 46.35 3.52
CA GLY A 18 -5.67 46.87 4.41
C GLY A 18 -6.99 46.08 4.38
N VAL A 19 -7.21 45.26 3.35
CA VAL A 19 -8.43 44.45 3.21
C VAL A 19 -8.50 43.36 4.28
N GLY A 20 -7.39 42.64 4.48
CA GLY A 20 -7.27 41.56 5.46
C GLY A 20 -7.96 40.27 5.05
N ILE A 21 -7.94 39.28 5.94
CA ILE A 21 -8.70 38.04 5.79
C ILE A 21 -10.01 38.16 6.56
N THR A 22 -11.12 37.80 5.93
CA THR A 22 -12.43 37.76 6.60
C THR A 22 -12.92 36.32 6.67
N ILE A 23 -13.43 35.92 7.83
CA ILE A 23 -13.97 34.59 8.07
C ILE A 23 -15.44 34.69 8.45
N TRP A 24 -16.32 34.07 7.68
CA TRP A 24 -17.77 34.04 7.93
C TRP A 24 -18.25 32.63 8.24
N GLY A 25 -19.20 32.50 9.16
CA GLY A 25 -19.90 31.24 9.39
C GLY A 25 -20.82 30.94 8.21
N ILE A 26 -20.70 29.75 7.62
CA ILE A 26 -21.50 29.33 6.46
C ILE A 26 -22.98 29.25 6.84
N ASP A 27 -23.26 28.62 7.98
CA ASP A 27 -24.63 28.40 8.45
C ASP A 27 -25.26 29.69 9.00
N THR A 28 -24.52 30.39 9.87
CA THR A 28 -25.03 31.56 10.61
C THR A 28 -25.04 32.84 9.77
N GLY A 29 -24.10 32.97 8.83
CA GLY A 29 -23.86 34.20 8.09
C GLY A 29 -23.03 35.25 8.85
N ASP A 30 -22.68 34.99 10.11
CA ASP A 30 -21.98 35.94 10.97
C ASP A 30 -20.50 36.04 10.61
N ARG A 31 -19.92 37.22 10.79
CA ARG A 31 -18.47 37.42 10.69
C ARG A 31 -17.80 36.93 11.98
N LEU A 32 -17.15 35.76 11.91
CA LEU A 32 -16.52 35.08 13.04
C LEU A 32 -15.18 35.71 13.42
N LEU A 33 -14.33 36.00 12.44
CA LEU A 33 -13.00 36.54 12.66
C LEU A 33 -12.58 37.47 11.52
N HIS A 34 -11.77 38.47 11.84
CA HIS A 34 -11.09 39.30 10.85
C HIS A 34 -9.62 39.44 11.22
N ILE A 35 -8.73 39.06 10.31
CA ILE A 35 -7.29 39.23 10.49
C ILE A 35 -6.89 40.50 9.72
N PRO A 36 -6.48 41.58 10.42
CA PRO A 36 -6.05 42.80 9.76
C PRO A 36 -4.70 42.56 9.07
N THR A 37 -4.43 43.29 7.98
CA THR A 37 -3.15 43.27 7.27
C THR A 37 -2.83 41.96 6.55
N CYS A 38 -3.63 41.62 5.54
CA CYS A 38 -3.32 40.55 4.59
C CYS A 38 -3.85 40.90 3.19
N ALA A 39 -3.04 40.63 2.18
CA ALA A 39 -3.50 40.51 0.80
C ALA A 39 -2.63 39.51 0.05
N SER A 40 -3.27 38.58 -0.67
CA SER A 40 -2.59 37.42 -1.25
C SER A 40 -2.87 37.32 -2.73
N ALA A 41 -1.84 36.93 -3.50
CA ALA A 41 -2.02 36.52 -4.89
C ALA A 41 -3.01 35.34 -4.96
N PRO A 42 -3.69 35.11 -6.11
CA PRO A 42 -4.50 33.92 -6.33
C PRO A 42 -3.75 32.63 -5.98
N HIS A 43 -4.44 31.65 -5.41
CA HIS A 43 -3.86 30.37 -4.93
C HIS A 43 -2.79 30.51 -3.83
N GLY A 44 -2.67 31.69 -3.21
CA GLY A 44 -1.67 32.00 -2.20
C GLY A 44 -2.15 31.79 -0.76
N LEU A 45 -3.36 31.27 -0.54
CA LEU A 45 -3.97 31.03 0.78
C LEU A 45 -4.20 29.54 1.00
N VAL A 46 -3.63 28.97 2.08
CA VAL A 46 -3.69 27.54 2.39
C VAL A 46 -4.06 27.30 3.85
N TYR A 47 -4.82 26.24 4.11
CA TYR A 47 -5.19 25.79 5.44
C TYR A 47 -4.30 24.63 5.91
N LEU A 48 -3.34 24.94 6.78
CA LEU A 48 -2.30 24.02 7.20
C LEU A 48 -2.71 23.25 8.46
N ARG A 49 -2.75 21.91 8.32
CA ARG A 49 -2.90 20.92 9.41
C ARG A 49 -4.11 21.16 10.34
N ASN A 50 -5.18 21.68 9.77
CA ASN A 50 -6.41 22.06 10.47
C ASN A 50 -6.26 23.06 11.63
N ARG A 51 -5.19 23.86 11.63
CA ARG A 51 -4.86 24.75 12.77
C ARG A 51 -4.31 26.12 12.37
N PHE A 52 -3.59 26.19 11.26
CA PHE A 52 -2.93 27.41 10.82
C PHE A 52 -3.50 27.86 9.48
N LEU A 53 -3.71 29.16 9.35
CA LEU A 53 -3.96 29.78 8.07
C LEU A 53 -2.65 30.35 7.55
N VAL A 54 -2.27 30.02 6.32
CA VAL A 54 -1.02 30.45 5.70
C VAL A 54 -1.34 31.28 4.47
N ALA A 55 -0.76 32.48 4.35
CA ALA A 55 -0.95 33.33 3.17
C ALA A 55 0.36 33.94 2.68
N SER A 56 0.63 33.81 1.38
CA SER A 56 1.66 34.58 0.68
C SER A 56 1.20 36.02 0.52
N GLN A 57 1.98 36.97 1.01
CA GLN A 57 1.64 38.39 0.97
C GLN A 57 2.10 39.02 -0.34
N ILE A 58 1.21 39.81 -0.96
CA ILE A 58 1.61 40.74 -2.02
C ILE A 58 2.61 41.76 -1.48
N HIS A 59 3.53 42.23 -2.32
CA HIS A 59 4.56 43.17 -1.89
C HIS A 59 3.98 44.46 -1.31
N LYS A 60 4.52 44.92 -0.18
CA LYS A 60 4.35 46.31 0.25
C LYS A 60 5.26 47.20 -0.59
N HIS A 61 4.72 48.30 -1.12
CA HIS A 61 5.53 49.37 -1.71
C HIS A 61 6.67 49.75 -0.73
N GLY A 62 7.92 49.54 -1.14
CA GLY A 62 9.13 49.88 -0.37
C GLY A 62 9.88 48.74 0.31
N SER A 63 9.47 47.47 0.17
CA SER A 63 10.24 46.34 0.73
C SER A 63 11.35 45.88 -0.22
N VAL A 64 12.61 45.88 0.24
CA VAL A 64 13.83 45.53 -0.53
C VAL A 64 14.11 44.02 -0.51
N GLY A 65 13.22 43.20 0.05
CA GLY A 65 13.35 41.73 0.12
C GLY A 65 12.09 41.03 -0.39
N GLY A 66 12.26 39.79 -0.87
CA GLY A 66 11.21 38.88 -1.35
C GLY A 66 9.93 38.90 -0.51
N GLY A 67 8.80 38.58 -1.14
CA GLY A 67 7.47 38.62 -0.51
C GLY A 67 7.41 37.86 0.82
N ALA A 68 6.44 38.17 1.68
CA ALA A 68 6.35 37.55 3.00
C ALA A 68 5.33 36.40 3.02
N ILE A 69 5.61 35.30 3.70
CA ILE A 69 4.62 34.27 4.03
C ILE A 69 4.22 34.45 5.49
N SER A 70 2.93 34.66 5.75
CA SER A 70 2.40 34.82 7.11
C SER A 70 1.57 33.62 7.51
N MET A 71 1.78 33.12 8.73
CA MET A 71 1.07 31.97 9.29
C MET A 71 0.37 32.39 10.58
N TRP A 72 -0.96 32.28 10.62
CA TRP A 72 -1.77 32.62 11.79
C TRP A 72 -2.33 31.36 12.45
N PRO A 73 -2.06 31.13 13.75
CA PRO A 73 -2.78 30.10 14.50
C PRO A 73 -4.22 30.56 14.72
N LEU A 74 -5.20 29.74 14.32
CA LEU A 74 -6.62 30.11 14.41
C LEU A 74 -7.12 30.26 15.85
N ASN A 75 -6.46 29.62 16.82
CA ASN A 75 -6.80 29.73 18.24
C ASN A 75 -6.26 31.02 18.91
N LYS A 76 -5.29 31.72 18.30
CA LYS A 76 -4.65 32.95 18.81
C LYS A 76 -4.21 33.89 17.67
N PRO A 77 -5.14 34.53 16.95
CA PRO A 77 -4.85 35.20 15.68
C PRO A 77 -4.04 36.51 15.77
N GLN A 78 -3.51 36.93 16.92
CA GLN A 78 -2.94 38.27 17.09
C GLN A 78 -1.48 38.43 16.64
N GLN A 79 -0.66 37.38 16.63
CA GLN A 79 0.72 37.46 16.11
C GLN A 79 0.98 36.36 15.09
N PRO A 80 1.12 36.68 13.79
CA PRO A 80 1.54 35.71 12.80
C PRO A 80 3.02 35.39 12.91
N ILE A 81 3.37 34.15 12.59
CA ILE A 81 4.74 33.78 12.23
C ILE A 81 4.96 34.31 10.82
N ARG A 82 5.95 35.20 10.64
CA ARG A 82 6.28 35.78 9.34
C ARG A 82 7.60 35.23 8.84
N SER A 83 7.58 34.73 7.62
CA SER A 83 8.74 34.21 6.91
C SER A 83 9.03 35.06 5.69
N TYR A 84 10.29 35.23 5.35
CA TYR A 84 10.75 36.12 4.28
C TYR A 84 11.60 35.34 3.26
N PRO A 85 10.96 34.59 2.34
CA PRO A 85 11.64 33.89 1.26
C PRO A 85 12.48 34.81 0.37
N LEU A 86 13.32 34.19 -0.46
CA LEU A 86 14.29 34.91 -1.30
C LEU A 86 13.63 35.90 -2.26
N GLU A 87 12.47 35.51 -2.80
CA GLU A 87 11.66 36.29 -3.73
C GLU A 87 10.17 36.17 -3.39
N ALA A 88 9.32 36.85 -4.15
CA ALA A 88 7.87 36.76 -3.97
C ALA A 88 7.37 35.36 -4.31
N ILE A 89 6.65 34.77 -3.35
CA ILE A 89 5.91 33.54 -3.57
C ILE A 89 4.47 33.91 -3.93
N GLY A 90 3.99 33.38 -5.05
CA GLY A 90 2.61 33.46 -5.50
C GLY A 90 1.79 32.29 -4.95
N PRO A 91 1.59 31.21 -5.71
CA PRO A 91 0.81 30.07 -5.24
C PRO A 91 1.50 29.32 -4.10
N LEU A 92 0.70 28.83 -3.15
CA LEU A 92 1.10 27.97 -2.05
C LEU A 92 0.34 26.65 -2.10
N SER A 93 1.00 25.57 -1.67
CA SER A 93 0.37 24.26 -1.49
C SER A 93 1.01 23.53 -0.30
N CYS A 94 0.26 22.70 0.42
CA CYS A 94 0.81 21.88 1.50
C CYS A 94 0.32 20.44 1.41
N THR A 95 1.10 19.51 1.96
CA THR A 95 0.66 18.12 2.11
C THR A 95 -0.49 18.03 3.13
N ARG A 96 -1.35 17.02 2.98
CA ARG A 96 -2.52 16.82 3.85
C ARG A 96 -2.15 16.64 5.32
N ASP A 97 -1.00 16.02 5.58
CA ASP A 97 -0.43 15.86 6.91
C ASP A 97 0.23 17.13 7.45
N GLY A 98 0.37 18.18 6.63
CA GLY A 98 0.96 19.48 6.97
C GLY A 98 2.47 19.45 7.26
N VAL A 99 3.17 18.40 6.84
CA VAL A 99 4.63 18.28 7.04
C VAL A 99 5.40 19.18 6.08
N TYR A 100 4.98 19.23 4.81
CA TYR A 100 5.66 20.01 3.77
C TYR A 100 4.80 21.16 3.27
N LEU A 101 5.45 22.28 2.97
CA LEU A 101 4.88 23.44 2.32
C LEU A 101 5.68 23.72 1.03
N ALA A 102 5.00 23.88 -0.09
CA ALA A 102 5.59 24.28 -1.35
C ALA A 102 5.12 25.70 -1.73
N GLY A 103 6.03 26.50 -2.29
CA GLY A 103 5.73 27.83 -2.85
C GLY A 103 6.30 28.02 -4.25
N GLY A 104 5.51 28.62 -5.14
CA GLY A 104 5.93 28.97 -6.50
C GLY A 104 6.22 30.46 -6.62
N ALA A 105 7.29 30.82 -7.31
CA ALA A 105 7.70 32.21 -7.49
C ALA A 105 7.38 32.77 -8.89
N LEU A 106 7.36 34.10 -9.00
CA LEU A 106 7.18 34.81 -10.27
C LEU A 106 8.33 34.57 -11.26
N SER A 107 9.51 34.17 -10.78
CA SER A 107 10.69 33.84 -11.58
C SER A 107 10.62 32.49 -12.28
N GLY A 108 9.68 31.62 -11.89
CA GLY A 108 9.65 30.22 -12.30
C GLY A 108 10.24 29.24 -11.29
N ASN A 109 10.77 29.71 -10.16
CA ASN A 109 11.33 28.83 -9.13
C ASN A 109 10.24 28.21 -8.25
N VAL A 110 10.51 27.00 -7.80
CA VAL A 110 9.74 26.27 -6.79
C VAL A 110 10.59 26.12 -5.53
N TYR A 111 9.95 26.32 -4.39
CA TYR A 111 10.54 26.20 -3.07
C TYR A 111 9.79 25.16 -2.27
N LEU A 112 10.53 24.31 -1.55
CA LEU A 112 9.98 23.26 -0.69
C LEU A 112 10.54 23.40 0.72
N TRP A 113 9.66 23.57 1.70
CA TRP A 113 10.01 23.70 3.12
C TRP A 113 9.45 22.56 3.96
N GLU A 114 10.18 22.19 5.00
CA GLU A 114 9.67 21.43 6.13
C GLU A 114 9.06 22.39 7.16
N VAL A 115 7.79 22.18 7.51
CA VAL A 115 7.00 23.11 8.34
C VAL A 115 7.46 23.12 9.80
N ALA A 116 7.86 21.96 10.32
CA ALA A 116 8.14 21.79 11.75
C ALA A 116 9.33 22.62 12.22
N ASN A 117 10.44 22.57 11.48
CA ASN A 117 11.68 23.30 11.76
C ASN A 117 11.86 24.56 10.89
N GLY A 118 11.02 24.74 9.86
CA GLY A 118 11.12 25.87 8.92
C GLY A 118 12.21 25.71 7.86
N LYS A 119 12.91 24.57 7.82
CA LYS A 119 14.05 24.35 6.94
C LYS A 119 13.64 24.38 5.48
N LEU A 120 14.32 25.19 4.68
CA LEU A 120 14.24 25.13 3.22
C LEU A 120 14.97 23.87 2.75
N LEU A 121 14.22 22.89 2.24
CA LEU A 121 14.74 21.60 1.80
C LEU A 121 15.33 21.68 0.41
N LYS A 122 14.60 22.31 -0.53
CA LYS A 122 15.03 22.40 -1.93
C LYS A 122 14.48 23.65 -2.59
N THR A 123 15.27 24.19 -3.51
CA THR A 123 14.86 25.24 -4.45
C THR A 123 15.35 24.84 -5.83
N TRP A 124 14.47 24.93 -6.81
CA TRP A 124 14.83 24.63 -8.19
C TRP A 124 14.01 25.46 -9.16
N ARG A 125 14.50 25.59 -10.39
CA ARG A 125 13.75 26.23 -11.46
C ARG A 125 12.78 25.23 -12.07
N GLY A 126 11.49 25.38 -11.80
CA GLY A 126 10.45 24.51 -12.32
C GLY A 126 9.88 24.97 -13.66
N HIS A 127 9.84 26.28 -13.89
CA HIS A 127 9.24 26.92 -15.06
C HIS A 127 10.09 28.08 -15.57
N HIS A 128 9.85 28.52 -16.81
CA HIS A 128 10.51 29.69 -17.40
C HIS A 128 9.76 31.00 -17.14
N LYS A 129 8.46 30.90 -16.82
CA LYS A 129 7.58 32.02 -16.46
C LYS A 129 7.02 31.85 -15.04
N SER A 130 6.24 32.85 -14.61
CA SER A 130 5.56 32.87 -13.31
C SER A 130 4.73 31.61 -13.07
N LEU A 131 4.82 31.06 -11.86
CA LEU A 131 3.92 30.00 -11.40
C LEU A 131 2.60 30.60 -10.94
N ASN A 132 1.49 30.04 -11.41
CA ASN A 132 0.15 30.51 -11.09
C ASN A 132 -0.61 29.53 -10.17
N CYS A 133 -0.33 28.23 -10.28
CA CYS A 133 -1.00 27.20 -9.49
C CYS A 133 -0.01 26.12 -9.06
N MET A 134 -0.25 25.55 -7.87
CA MET A 134 0.46 24.36 -7.41
C MET A 134 -0.47 23.48 -6.57
N LEU A 135 -0.20 22.18 -6.56
CA LEU A 135 -1.02 21.19 -5.90
C LEU A 135 -0.19 19.98 -5.49
N PHE A 136 -0.37 19.49 -4.27
CA PHE A 136 0.12 18.16 -3.89
C PHE A 136 -0.94 17.12 -4.25
N SER A 137 -0.53 15.93 -4.68
CA SER A 137 -1.44 14.79 -4.77
C SER A 137 -2.01 14.45 -3.38
N ASP A 138 -3.17 13.79 -3.34
CA ASP A 138 -3.87 13.50 -2.09
C ASP A 138 -3.09 12.59 -1.12
N ASP A 139 -2.19 11.77 -1.67
CA ASP A 139 -1.26 10.91 -0.94
C ASP A 139 0.07 11.62 -0.57
N GLY A 140 0.31 12.84 -1.08
CA GLY A 140 1.53 13.61 -0.88
C GLY A 140 2.76 13.10 -1.63
N SER A 141 2.62 12.12 -2.54
CA SER A 141 3.74 11.53 -3.27
C SER A 141 4.23 12.39 -4.45
N LEU A 142 3.35 13.21 -5.01
CA LEU A 142 3.62 14.06 -6.17
C LEU A 142 3.35 15.53 -5.86
N LEU A 143 4.17 16.41 -6.45
CA LEU A 143 3.96 17.85 -6.47
C LEU A 143 3.71 18.28 -7.91
N VAL A 144 2.58 18.93 -8.17
CA VAL A 144 2.23 19.49 -9.48
C VAL A 144 2.39 21.01 -9.42
N SER A 145 3.03 21.55 -10.44
CA SER A 145 3.26 22.99 -10.60
C SER A 145 2.84 23.43 -11.99
N ALA A 146 2.18 24.58 -12.11
CA ALA A 146 1.72 25.10 -13.38
C ALA A 146 2.02 26.59 -13.55
N SER A 147 2.30 26.97 -14.78
CA SER A 147 2.78 28.30 -15.16
C SER A 147 1.82 29.06 -16.08
N ASP A 148 2.10 30.35 -16.21
CA ASP A 148 1.41 31.32 -17.04
C ASP A 148 1.55 31.06 -18.56
N ASP A 149 2.54 30.28 -18.99
CA ASP A 149 2.70 29.86 -20.38
C ASP A 149 1.86 28.63 -20.77
N GLY A 150 1.11 28.05 -19.84
CA GLY A 150 0.36 26.81 -20.07
C GLY A 150 1.15 25.54 -19.76
N MET A 151 2.39 25.65 -19.28
CA MET A 151 3.20 24.50 -18.88
C MET A 151 2.74 23.94 -17.53
N ILE A 152 2.63 22.61 -17.46
CA ILE A 152 2.40 21.85 -16.22
C ILE A 152 3.57 20.89 -16.03
N CYS A 153 4.16 20.88 -14.83
CA CYS A 153 5.26 20.00 -14.45
C CYS A 153 4.86 19.18 -13.22
N VAL A 154 5.10 17.86 -13.27
CA VAL A 154 4.83 16.91 -12.18
C VAL A 154 6.15 16.40 -11.61
N TRP A 155 6.34 16.58 -10.31
CA TRP A 155 7.57 16.27 -9.59
C TRP A 155 7.33 15.12 -8.61
N SER A 156 8.26 14.17 -8.55
CA SER A 156 8.26 13.14 -7.52
C SER A 156 8.80 13.69 -6.20
N MET A 157 8.02 13.61 -5.12
CA MET A 157 8.49 14.03 -3.80
C MET A 157 9.64 13.17 -3.29
N VAL A 158 9.71 11.91 -3.69
CA VAL A 158 10.84 11.02 -3.37
C VAL A 158 12.12 11.55 -4.01
N GLY A 159 12.07 11.90 -5.30
CA GLY A 159 13.23 12.45 -6.01
C GLY A 159 13.61 13.87 -5.56
N LEU A 160 12.62 14.68 -5.17
CA LEU A 160 12.90 16.01 -4.60
C LEU A 160 13.60 15.94 -3.24
N LEU A 161 13.27 14.95 -2.40
CA LEU A 161 13.85 14.79 -1.07
C LEU A 161 15.14 13.97 -1.04
N ASP A 162 15.59 13.46 -2.19
CA ASP A 162 16.87 12.77 -2.29
C ASP A 162 18.04 13.75 -2.07
N MET A 163 18.95 13.35 -1.19
CA MET A 163 20.06 14.18 -0.68
C MET A 163 21.42 13.78 -1.28
N GLU A 164 21.49 12.70 -2.06
CA GLU A 164 22.77 12.18 -2.58
C GLU A 164 23.32 12.95 -3.79
N ASP A 165 22.52 13.79 -4.45
CA ASP A 165 22.97 14.58 -5.61
C ASP A 165 22.67 16.07 -5.43
N SER A 166 23.66 16.86 -5.00
CA SER A 166 23.57 18.33 -5.04
C SER A 166 23.64 18.90 -6.46
N GLU A 167 23.90 18.07 -7.48
CA GLU A 167 24.07 18.50 -8.88
C GLU A 167 23.11 17.82 -9.88
N SER A 168 22.27 16.86 -9.47
CA SER A 168 21.28 16.28 -10.38
C SER A 168 20.00 17.13 -10.45
N PHE A 169 19.50 17.33 -11.66
CA PHE A 169 18.25 18.07 -11.89
C PHE A 169 17.10 17.40 -11.11
N PRO A 170 16.18 18.19 -10.52
CA PRO A 170 15.04 17.67 -9.78
C PRO A 170 14.25 16.68 -10.65
N SER A 171 13.84 15.56 -10.06
CA SER A 171 13.22 14.42 -10.76
C SER A 171 11.82 14.75 -11.28
N LEU A 172 11.78 15.47 -12.39
CA LEU A 172 10.59 15.72 -13.19
C LEU A 172 10.09 14.38 -13.76
N LEU A 173 8.86 14.00 -13.45
CA LEU A 173 8.25 12.78 -14.01
C LEU A 173 7.81 13.03 -15.45
N HIS A 174 7.11 14.13 -15.68
CA HIS A 174 6.75 14.61 -17.01
C HIS A 174 6.36 16.09 -16.93
N TYR A 175 6.33 16.72 -18.10
CA TYR A 175 5.75 18.04 -18.30
C TYR A 175 4.81 18.02 -19.51
N SER A 176 3.86 18.94 -19.55
CA SER A 176 2.97 19.13 -20.69
C SER A 176 2.85 20.61 -21.06
N MET A 177 2.62 20.88 -22.35
CA MET A 177 2.38 22.22 -22.90
C MET A 177 1.14 22.25 -23.83
N GLU A 178 0.12 21.45 -23.51
CA GLU A 178 -1.08 21.37 -24.35
C GLU A 178 -2.03 22.55 -24.19
N HIS A 179 -1.94 23.28 -23.07
CA HIS A 179 -2.68 24.52 -22.89
C HIS A 179 -2.01 25.66 -23.65
N LYS A 180 -2.82 26.49 -24.31
CA LYS A 180 -2.32 27.60 -25.15
C LYS A 180 -2.16 28.91 -24.39
N SER A 181 -2.58 28.93 -23.13
CA SER A 181 -2.63 30.10 -22.27
C SER A 181 -2.44 29.70 -20.81
N SER A 182 -2.38 30.71 -19.96
CA SER A 182 -2.20 30.62 -18.51
C SER A 182 -3.07 29.57 -17.84
N ILE A 183 -2.46 28.73 -17.00
CA ILE A 183 -3.18 27.78 -16.15
C ILE A 183 -3.79 28.52 -14.96
N THR A 184 -5.08 28.29 -14.73
CA THR A 184 -5.88 29.00 -13.71
C THR A 184 -6.27 28.14 -12.51
N GLY A 185 -6.17 26.82 -12.62
CA GLY A 185 -6.47 25.91 -11.53
C GLY A 185 -6.10 24.46 -11.84
N LEU A 186 -5.77 23.72 -10.78
CA LEU A 186 -5.36 22.32 -10.80
C LEU A 186 -6.17 21.54 -9.76
N LEU A 187 -6.52 20.29 -10.05
CA LEU A 187 -7.22 19.38 -9.13
C LEU A 187 -6.72 17.94 -9.32
N THR A 188 -6.70 17.16 -8.25
CA THR A 188 -6.46 15.71 -8.30
C THR A 188 -7.67 14.95 -7.81
N THR A 189 -7.81 13.70 -8.25
CA THR A 189 -8.81 12.74 -7.77
C THR A 189 -8.15 11.70 -6.86
N SER A 190 -8.83 11.31 -5.78
CA SER A 190 -8.35 10.34 -4.80
C SER A 190 -9.00 8.95 -4.93
N GLY A 191 -10.09 8.83 -5.70
CA GLY A 191 -11.05 7.73 -5.57
C GLY A 191 -10.93 6.53 -6.51
N SER A 192 -9.90 6.42 -7.38
CA SER A 192 -9.81 5.30 -8.34
C SER A 192 -8.38 4.76 -8.52
N SER A 193 -8.25 3.58 -9.13
CA SER A 193 -6.97 2.94 -9.46
C SER A 193 -6.02 3.81 -10.31
N ASN A 194 -6.53 4.89 -10.90
CA ASN A 194 -5.77 5.87 -11.67
C ASN A 194 -5.89 7.24 -11.00
N ILE A 195 -4.75 7.85 -10.66
CA ILE A 195 -4.72 9.23 -10.15
C ILE A 195 -4.87 10.16 -11.35
N VAL A 196 -5.91 10.98 -11.36
CA VAL A 196 -6.23 11.89 -12.46
C VAL A 196 -5.92 13.32 -12.04
N LEU A 197 -5.34 14.10 -12.96
CA LEU A 197 -5.15 15.55 -12.85
C LEU A 197 -6.18 16.26 -13.73
N ILE A 198 -6.82 17.29 -13.22
CA ILE A 198 -7.67 18.20 -14.01
C ILE A 198 -7.04 19.58 -13.98
N SER A 199 -6.78 20.16 -15.14
CA SER A 199 -6.27 21.52 -15.31
C SER A 199 -7.31 22.40 -16.00
N SER A 200 -7.35 23.68 -15.64
CA SER A 200 -8.16 24.71 -16.29
C SER A 200 -7.27 25.84 -16.79
N SER A 201 -7.66 26.49 -17.89
CA SER A 201 -6.87 27.56 -18.51
C SER A 201 -7.72 28.70 -19.08
N LEU A 202 -7.07 29.86 -19.18
CA LEU A 202 -7.60 31.02 -19.90
C LEU A 202 -7.75 30.79 -21.40
N ASP A 203 -7.23 29.68 -21.96
CA ASP A 203 -7.49 29.27 -23.34
C ASP A 203 -8.94 28.79 -23.57
N GLY A 204 -9.75 28.75 -22.51
CA GLY A 204 -11.13 28.30 -22.55
C GLY A 204 -11.26 26.79 -22.52
N SER A 205 -10.27 26.05 -22.03
CA SER A 205 -10.34 24.59 -21.89
C SER A 205 -10.07 24.10 -20.48
N CYS A 206 -10.70 22.97 -20.15
CA CYS A 206 -10.30 22.11 -19.03
C CYS A 206 -9.79 20.79 -19.60
N LYS A 207 -8.64 20.33 -19.14
CA LYS A 207 -8.00 19.09 -19.60
C LYS A 207 -7.90 18.11 -18.45
N VAL A 208 -8.17 16.84 -18.73
CA VAL A 208 -8.11 15.73 -17.78
C VAL A 208 -6.96 14.83 -18.20
N TRP A 209 -6.07 14.51 -17.28
CA TRP A 209 -4.81 13.82 -17.52
C TRP A 209 -4.65 12.64 -16.58
N ASP A 210 -3.99 11.60 -17.04
CA ASP A 210 -3.40 10.61 -16.14
C ASP A 210 -2.19 11.24 -15.44
N LEU A 211 -2.25 11.41 -14.12
CA LEU A 211 -1.21 12.10 -13.36
C LEU A 211 0.10 11.30 -13.26
N VAL A 212 0.10 10.00 -13.50
CA VAL A 212 1.32 9.17 -13.42
C VAL A 212 1.95 9.07 -14.80
N LEU A 213 1.15 8.78 -15.83
CA LEU A 213 1.61 8.59 -17.21
C LEU A 213 1.82 9.92 -17.96
N GLY A 214 1.25 11.02 -17.48
CA GLY A 214 1.26 12.31 -18.18
C GLY A 214 0.44 12.33 -19.47
N LYS A 215 -0.44 11.33 -19.66
CA LYS A 215 -1.27 11.19 -20.86
C LYS A 215 -2.53 12.03 -20.74
N LEU A 216 -2.79 12.87 -21.75
CA LEU A 216 -4.05 13.58 -21.88
C LEU A 216 -5.18 12.58 -22.16
N MET A 217 -6.22 12.58 -21.31
CA MET A 217 -7.36 11.67 -21.43
C MET A 217 -8.57 12.35 -22.08
N GLN A 218 -8.87 13.58 -21.67
CA GLN A 218 -10.05 14.33 -22.13
C GLN A 218 -9.73 15.83 -22.25
N THR A 219 -10.29 16.49 -23.27
CA THR A 219 -10.27 17.96 -23.38
C THR A 219 -11.71 18.46 -23.48
N GLN A 220 -12.06 19.37 -22.58
CA GLN A 220 -13.34 20.05 -22.53
C GLN A 220 -13.15 21.50 -22.96
N VAL A 221 -13.74 21.91 -24.06
CA VAL A 221 -13.62 23.28 -24.59
C VAL A 221 -14.88 24.09 -24.26
N TYR A 222 -14.69 25.34 -23.85
CA TYR A 222 -15.71 26.31 -23.49
C TYR A 222 -15.63 27.55 -24.39
N PRO A 223 -16.74 28.28 -24.57
CA PRO A 223 -16.77 29.49 -25.39
C PRO A 223 -16.01 30.68 -24.76
N LEU A 224 -15.69 30.60 -23.47
CA LEU A 224 -15.05 31.66 -22.69
C LEU A 224 -13.89 31.09 -21.88
N ALA A 225 -12.93 31.95 -21.54
CA ALA A 225 -11.83 31.62 -20.65
C ALA A 225 -12.33 31.09 -19.30
N ILE A 226 -11.72 30.02 -18.82
CA ILE A 226 -11.99 29.43 -17.51
C ILE A 226 -10.99 30.00 -16.51
N SER A 227 -11.48 30.48 -15.38
CA SER A 227 -10.70 31.18 -14.36
C SER A 227 -10.62 30.42 -13.03
N ALA A 228 -11.47 29.44 -12.80
CA ALA A 228 -11.43 28.58 -11.61
C ALA A 228 -12.02 27.19 -11.91
N VAL A 229 -11.58 26.19 -11.16
CA VAL A 229 -12.11 24.83 -11.25
C VAL A 229 -12.18 24.19 -9.87
N VAL A 230 -13.20 23.35 -9.62
CA VAL A 230 -13.30 22.54 -8.40
C VAL A 230 -13.97 21.19 -8.69
N LEU A 231 -13.57 20.15 -7.96
CA LEU A 231 -14.18 18.82 -8.02
C LEU A 231 -15.23 18.64 -6.91
N HIS A 232 -16.35 18.00 -7.23
CA HIS A 232 -17.33 17.61 -6.22
C HIS A 232 -16.73 16.56 -5.27
N PRO A 233 -17.10 16.51 -3.96
CA PRO A 233 -16.58 15.51 -3.03
C PRO A 233 -16.82 14.04 -3.41
N THR A 234 -17.80 13.75 -4.28
CA THR A 234 -18.01 12.39 -4.83
C THR A 234 -17.17 12.10 -6.07
N GLU A 235 -16.39 13.06 -6.54
CA GLU A 235 -15.50 12.98 -7.72
C GLU A 235 -16.21 12.65 -9.05
N GLN A 236 -17.55 12.75 -9.12
CA GLN A 236 -18.33 12.47 -10.33
C GLN A 236 -18.58 13.71 -11.20
N LEU A 237 -18.53 14.90 -10.60
CA LEU A 237 -18.79 16.17 -11.26
C LEU A 237 -17.66 17.14 -10.97
N PHE A 238 -17.28 17.96 -11.94
CA PHE A 238 -16.41 19.10 -11.73
C PHE A 238 -17.04 20.38 -12.27
N PHE A 239 -16.72 21.49 -11.62
CA PHE A 239 -17.29 22.81 -11.87
C PHE A 239 -16.21 23.71 -12.43
N SER A 240 -16.53 24.46 -13.48
CA SER A 240 -15.61 25.37 -14.14
C SER A 240 -16.20 26.78 -14.16
N GLY A 241 -15.56 27.70 -13.45
CA GLY A 241 -15.94 29.11 -13.39
C GLY A 241 -15.33 29.89 -14.54
N SER A 242 -16.11 30.74 -15.20
CA SER A 242 -15.65 31.55 -16.33
C SER A 242 -15.44 33.02 -15.96
N ILE A 243 -14.74 33.72 -16.84
CA ILE A 243 -14.47 35.16 -16.73
C ILE A 243 -15.72 36.05 -16.77
N ASP A 244 -16.87 35.55 -17.24
CA ASP A 244 -18.14 36.28 -17.27
C ASP A 244 -19.06 35.98 -16.08
N GLY A 245 -18.59 35.20 -15.10
CA GLY A 245 -19.34 34.89 -13.88
C GLY A 245 -20.25 33.67 -13.97
N ARG A 246 -20.22 32.92 -15.08
CA ARG A 246 -20.94 31.64 -15.19
C ARG A 246 -20.13 30.51 -14.53
N ILE A 247 -20.83 29.51 -14.04
CA ILE A 247 -20.23 28.26 -13.58
C ILE A 247 -20.82 27.13 -14.41
N PHE A 248 -19.97 26.42 -15.13
CA PHE A 248 -20.33 25.25 -15.91
C PHE A 248 -20.22 23.99 -15.04
N VAL A 249 -21.26 23.16 -15.06
CA VAL A 249 -21.26 21.85 -14.39
C VAL A 249 -20.95 20.77 -15.41
N ASN A 250 -19.98 19.90 -15.10
CA ASN A 250 -19.50 18.86 -16.00
C ASN A 250 -19.45 17.53 -15.28
N LYS A 251 -19.75 16.46 -16.02
CA LYS A 251 -19.56 15.09 -15.54
C LYS A 251 -18.14 14.63 -15.84
N LEU A 252 -17.52 13.95 -14.87
CA LEU A 252 -16.22 13.33 -15.02
C LEU A 252 -16.44 11.84 -15.36
N GLU A 253 -16.17 11.45 -16.61
CA GLU A 253 -16.30 10.05 -17.07
C GLU A 253 -14.91 9.47 -17.32
N ILE A 254 -14.37 8.77 -16.33
CA ILE A 254 -13.05 8.13 -16.41
C ILE A 254 -13.22 6.72 -16.98
N GLY A 255 -12.62 6.43 -18.15
CA GLY A 255 -12.37 5.05 -18.60
C GLY A 255 -13.23 4.47 -19.73
N LEU A 256 -14.00 5.26 -20.49
CA LEU A 256 -14.84 4.71 -21.58
C LEU A 256 -14.45 5.12 -23.01
N VAL A 257 -13.66 6.17 -23.22
CA VAL A 257 -13.26 6.63 -24.57
C VAL A 257 -11.88 7.30 -24.54
N GLU A 258 -10.93 6.83 -25.35
CA GLU A 258 -9.67 7.55 -25.60
C GLU A 258 -9.92 8.75 -26.54
N ASN A 259 -9.44 9.93 -26.15
CA ASN A 259 -9.44 11.17 -26.96
C ASN A 259 -10.82 11.66 -27.42
N SER A 260 -11.80 11.78 -26.50
CA SER A 260 -13.04 12.50 -26.82
C SER A 260 -12.83 14.02 -26.68
N LEU A 261 -12.85 14.74 -27.79
CA LEU A 261 -13.08 16.19 -27.80
C LEU A 261 -14.57 16.41 -27.54
N VAL A 262 -14.92 16.74 -26.30
CA VAL A 262 -16.31 17.05 -25.96
C VAL A 262 -16.51 18.55 -26.16
N ALA A 263 -17.16 18.94 -27.26
CA ALA A 263 -17.65 20.31 -27.41
C ALA A 263 -18.74 20.56 -26.37
N ALA A 264 -18.63 21.66 -25.61
CA ALA A 264 -19.54 21.96 -24.48
C ALA A 264 -21.00 22.29 -24.87
N GLU A 265 -21.37 22.19 -26.15
CA GLU A 265 -22.71 22.56 -26.61
C GLU A 265 -23.77 21.51 -26.30
N ASP A 266 -23.41 20.22 -26.19
CA ASP A 266 -24.43 19.17 -26.19
C ASP A 266 -24.96 18.73 -24.82
N GLN A 267 -24.33 19.06 -23.68
CA GLN A 267 -24.84 18.65 -22.35
C GLN A 267 -24.29 19.49 -21.17
N LYS A 268 -24.83 20.66 -20.81
CA LYS A 268 -24.46 21.31 -19.51
C LYS A 268 -25.57 22.12 -18.83
N ALA A 269 -25.72 21.91 -17.52
CA ALA A 269 -26.33 22.87 -16.61
C ALA A 269 -25.35 24.04 -16.39
N VAL A 270 -25.80 25.28 -16.64
CA VAL A 270 -25.01 26.50 -16.45
C VAL A 270 -25.62 27.30 -15.32
N ILE A 271 -24.84 27.54 -14.28
CA ILE A 271 -25.23 28.33 -13.11
C ILE A 271 -24.86 29.79 -13.38
N LYS A 272 -25.81 30.70 -13.20
CA LYS A 272 -25.63 32.15 -13.37
C LYS A 272 -25.97 32.87 -12.08
N GLY A 273 -25.12 33.80 -11.66
CA GLY A 273 -25.48 34.71 -10.56
C GLY A 273 -24.39 35.65 -10.08
N HIS A 274 -23.12 35.45 -10.48
CA HIS A 274 -22.09 36.47 -10.39
C HIS A 274 -22.16 37.46 -11.55
N LYS A 275 -21.68 38.68 -11.31
CA LYS A 275 -21.62 39.78 -12.30
C LYS A 275 -20.23 40.01 -12.87
N GLY A 276 -19.21 39.33 -12.35
CA GLY A 276 -17.82 39.39 -12.79
C GLY A 276 -17.18 38.01 -12.76
N ALA A 277 -15.90 37.90 -13.12
CA ALA A 277 -15.21 36.62 -13.24
C ALA A 277 -15.30 35.79 -11.95
N VAL A 278 -15.45 34.48 -12.09
CA VAL A 278 -15.36 33.53 -10.97
C VAL A 278 -13.89 33.28 -10.67
N THR A 279 -13.41 33.77 -9.54
CA THR A 279 -11.98 33.81 -9.20
C THR A 279 -11.52 32.61 -8.39
N ALA A 280 -12.42 32.00 -7.61
CA ALA A 280 -12.13 30.81 -6.84
C ALA A 280 -13.40 29.99 -6.59
N LEU A 281 -13.25 28.66 -6.52
CA LEU A 281 -14.31 27.70 -6.25
C LEU A 281 -13.83 26.70 -5.20
N THR A 282 -14.72 26.29 -4.29
CA THR A 282 -14.46 25.24 -3.30
C THR A 282 -15.78 24.57 -2.89
N PHE A 283 -15.71 23.47 -2.14
CA PHE A 283 -16.88 22.82 -1.56
C PHE A 283 -16.99 23.00 -0.04
N SER A 284 -18.22 23.00 0.43
CA SER A 284 -18.63 22.93 1.83
C SER A 284 -19.69 21.83 1.98
N GLN A 285 -20.01 21.42 3.20
CA GLN A 285 -21.14 20.52 3.47
C GLN A 285 -22.48 21.09 3.00
N ALA A 286 -22.61 22.42 2.96
CA ALA A 286 -23.82 23.08 2.48
C ALA A 286 -23.95 23.10 0.94
N GLY A 287 -22.85 22.86 0.21
CA GLY A 287 -22.83 22.87 -1.25
C GLY A 287 -21.61 23.58 -1.83
N LEU A 288 -21.73 23.98 -3.11
CA LEU A 288 -20.67 24.67 -3.85
C LEU A 288 -20.49 26.09 -3.31
N VAL A 289 -19.26 26.54 -3.12
CA VAL A 289 -18.93 27.92 -2.72
C VAL A 289 -18.13 28.57 -3.84
N SER A 290 -18.58 29.74 -4.29
CA SER A 290 -17.91 30.52 -5.33
C SER A 290 -17.57 31.92 -4.87
N ALA A 291 -16.42 32.41 -5.29
CA ALA A 291 -15.98 33.79 -5.12
C ALA A 291 -15.82 34.46 -6.49
N SER A 292 -15.99 35.78 -6.52
CA SER A 292 -15.93 36.55 -7.76
C SER A 292 -15.27 37.92 -7.60
N GLU A 293 -14.82 38.46 -8.74
CA GLU A 293 -14.38 39.85 -8.88
C GLU A 293 -15.46 40.87 -8.52
N ASP A 294 -16.74 40.49 -8.59
CA ASP A 294 -17.88 41.33 -8.20
C ASP A 294 -17.98 41.58 -6.67
N CYS A 295 -16.96 41.17 -5.91
CA CYS A 295 -16.83 41.27 -4.46
C CYS A 295 -17.81 40.37 -3.69
N THR A 296 -18.52 39.45 -4.35
CA THR A 296 -19.47 38.56 -3.68
C THR A 296 -18.96 37.13 -3.55
N ILE A 297 -19.47 36.44 -2.52
CA ILE A 297 -19.32 35.00 -2.33
C ILE A 297 -20.72 34.41 -2.32
N CYS A 298 -20.96 33.38 -3.13
CA CYS A 298 -22.23 32.67 -3.17
C CYS A 298 -22.05 31.21 -2.72
N ILE A 299 -22.96 30.73 -1.89
CA ILE A 299 -23.11 29.31 -1.56
C ILE A 299 -24.31 28.80 -2.35
N TRP A 300 -24.12 27.72 -3.11
CA TRP A 300 -25.10 27.16 -4.02
C TRP A 300 -25.51 25.76 -3.56
N ASP A 301 -26.81 25.51 -3.59
CA ASP A 301 -27.35 24.16 -3.47
C ASP A 301 -27.10 23.40 -4.77
N ILE A 302 -26.46 22.24 -4.67
CA ILE A 302 -26.10 21.40 -5.83
C ILE A 302 -27.30 20.66 -6.44
N THR A 303 -28.44 20.64 -5.76
CA THR A 303 -29.65 19.92 -6.19
C THR A 303 -30.51 20.78 -7.13
N ASN A 304 -30.64 22.06 -6.81
CA ASN A 304 -31.51 23.00 -7.53
C ASN A 304 -30.78 24.24 -8.10
N TRP A 305 -29.46 24.34 -7.86
CA TRP A 305 -28.60 25.45 -8.30
C TRP A 305 -29.01 26.84 -7.78
N ALA A 306 -29.82 26.88 -6.72
CA ALA A 306 -30.21 28.12 -6.06
C ALA A 306 -29.12 28.61 -5.11
N ILE A 307 -29.04 29.93 -4.93
CA ILE A 307 -28.14 30.54 -3.96
C ILE A 307 -28.75 30.35 -2.57
N ILE A 308 -28.12 29.53 -1.73
CA ILE A 308 -28.45 29.37 -0.31
C ILE A 308 -28.15 30.67 0.43
N ARG A 309 -26.97 31.24 0.17
CA ARG A 309 -26.52 32.45 0.86
C ARG A 309 -25.54 33.23 -0.01
N ARG A 310 -25.59 34.57 0.12
CA ARG A 310 -24.67 35.50 -0.52
C ARG A 310 -23.99 36.37 0.53
N PHE A 311 -22.68 36.45 0.47
CA PHE A 311 -21.86 37.39 1.24
C PHE A 311 -21.33 38.48 0.31
N ASP A 312 -21.24 39.70 0.83
CA ASP A 312 -20.65 40.84 0.14
C ASP A 312 -19.36 41.24 0.88
N HIS A 313 -18.22 41.05 0.23
CA HIS A 313 -16.93 41.33 0.81
C HIS A 313 -16.62 42.83 0.89
N LYS A 314 -17.32 43.72 0.15
CA LYS A 314 -17.20 45.21 0.12
C LYS A 314 -15.81 45.84 0.05
N LYS A 315 -14.74 45.06 0.20
CA LYS A 315 -13.36 45.48 0.38
C LYS A 315 -12.47 45.14 -0.83
N GLY A 316 -13.04 44.54 -1.87
CA GLY A 316 -12.32 44.21 -3.10
C GLY A 316 -12.76 42.87 -3.71
N ALA A 317 -12.22 42.59 -4.89
CA ALA A 317 -12.37 41.30 -5.56
C ALA A 317 -11.82 40.20 -4.64
N VAL A 318 -12.57 39.12 -4.48
CA VAL A 318 -12.15 37.99 -3.65
C VAL A 318 -11.33 37.07 -4.52
N THR A 319 -10.04 36.92 -4.28
CA THR A 319 -9.15 36.12 -5.13
C THR A 319 -8.75 34.79 -4.51
N ASN A 320 -8.94 34.65 -3.20
CA ASN A 320 -8.63 33.43 -2.46
C ASN A 320 -9.83 33.03 -1.61
N LEU A 321 -10.11 31.73 -1.59
CA LEU A 321 -11.27 31.13 -0.95
C LEU A 321 -10.86 29.79 -0.32
N ALA A 322 -11.21 29.58 0.95
CA ALA A 322 -11.01 28.30 1.64
C ALA A 322 -12.18 28.02 2.60
N VAL A 323 -12.48 26.74 2.83
CA VAL A 323 -13.48 26.31 3.83
C VAL A 323 -12.77 25.62 4.98
N ILE A 324 -13.09 26.02 6.21
CA ILE A 324 -12.49 25.48 7.43
C ILE A 324 -13.55 25.08 8.46
N PRO A 325 -13.31 24.04 9.28
CA PRO A 325 -14.19 23.71 10.40
C PRO A 325 -14.20 24.83 11.46
N GLN A 326 -15.38 25.22 11.95
CA GLN A 326 -15.49 26.22 13.04
C GLN A 326 -14.86 25.73 14.35
N SER A 327 -14.78 24.41 14.56
CA SER A 327 -14.11 23.81 15.73
C SER A 327 -12.64 24.21 15.83
N SER A 328 -11.97 24.50 14.72
CA SER A 328 -10.57 24.94 14.69
C SER A 328 -10.35 26.36 15.21
N MET A 329 -11.41 27.15 15.39
CA MET A 329 -11.35 28.50 15.97
C MET A 329 -11.66 28.53 17.48
N LEU A 330 -12.09 27.42 18.08
CA LEU A 330 -12.45 27.38 19.50
C LEU A 330 -11.20 27.27 20.39
N SER A 331 -11.05 28.21 21.32
CA SER A 331 -10.09 28.11 22.43
C SER A 331 -10.50 26.95 23.34
N VAL A 332 -9.67 25.91 23.46
CA VAL A 332 -9.86 24.83 24.43
C VAL A 332 -9.60 25.39 25.84
N SER A 333 -10.63 25.98 26.45
CA SER A 333 -10.66 26.20 27.89
C SER A 333 -11.06 24.89 28.56
N ASN A 334 -10.08 24.02 28.84
CA ASN A 334 -10.10 23.08 29.97
C ASN A 334 -8.76 22.35 30.10
N HIS A 335 -8.27 22.28 31.33
CA HIS A 335 -7.00 21.68 31.76
C HIS A 335 -6.91 20.17 31.46
N ARG A 336 -6.61 19.79 30.22
CA ARG A 336 -5.93 18.53 29.90
C ARG A 336 -4.64 18.85 29.16
N ARG A 337 -3.50 18.51 29.75
CA ARG A 337 -2.19 18.53 29.09
C ARG A 337 -2.28 17.63 27.86
N VAL A 338 -2.48 18.23 26.69
CA VAL A 338 -2.23 17.57 25.40
C VAL A 338 -0.74 17.68 25.15
N SER A 339 0.01 16.65 25.52
CA SER A 339 1.41 16.47 25.16
C SER A 339 1.50 16.14 23.67
N ASN A 340 1.90 17.15 22.87
CA ASN A 340 2.53 17.12 21.55
C ASN A 340 2.06 18.33 20.72
N ALA A 341 2.55 19.51 21.06
CA ALA A 341 2.35 20.69 20.22
C ALA A 341 3.21 20.53 18.96
N PHE A 342 2.58 20.31 17.80
CA PHE A 342 3.25 20.44 16.52
C PHE A 342 3.76 21.88 16.41
N GLY A 343 5.08 22.03 16.40
CA GLY A 343 5.73 23.32 16.18
C GLY A 343 5.56 23.75 14.73
N VAL A 344 5.36 25.04 14.53
CA VAL A 344 5.52 25.70 13.23
C VAL A 344 6.59 26.76 13.44
N SER A 345 7.62 26.75 12.60
CA SER A 345 8.76 27.66 12.70
C SER A 345 8.75 28.68 11.55
N SER A 346 9.54 29.74 11.67
CA SER A 346 9.76 30.67 10.55
C SER A 346 10.48 29.93 9.43
N LEU A 347 10.03 30.10 8.19
CA LEU A 347 10.62 29.44 7.03
C LEU A 347 11.95 30.11 6.65
N ASP A 348 12.96 29.29 6.42
CA ASP A 348 14.30 29.71 6.02
C ASP A 348 14.32 30.25 4.59
N LYS A 349 15.16 31.27 4.40
CA LYS A 349 15.37 31.93 3.10
C LYS A 349 16.37 31.20 2.20
N HIS A 350 17.37 30.56 2.80
CA HIS A 350 18.47 29.89 2.12
C HIS A 350 18.61 28.45 2.64
N PRO A 351 19.03 27.50 1.79
CA PRO A 351 19.41 26.18 2.26
C PRO A 351 20.60 26.34 3.23
N GLN A 352 20.49 25.79 4.44
CA GLN A 352 21.60 25.81 5.39
C GLN A 352 22.69 24.82 4.92
N PRO A 353 23.98 25.21 4.86
CA PRO A 353 25.05 24.28 4.52
C PRO A 353 25.16 23.16 5.56
N PRO A 354 25.54 21.94 5.17
CA PRO A 354 25.84 20.88 6.13
C PRO A 354 27.16 21.20 6.84
N ASN A 355 27.13 22.03 7.88
CA ASN A 355 28.34 22.39 8.60
C ASN A 355 28.73 21.34 9.66
N SER A 356 29.97 20.90 9.50
CA SER A 356 30.80 20.20 10.45
C SER A 356 31.02 21.00 11.74
N SER A 357 30.92 20.33 12.88
CA SER A 357 31.39 20.73 14.21
C SER A 357 30.98 22.12 14.74
N LYS A 358 29.98 22.10 15.64
CA LYS A 358 29.60 23.06 16.70
C LYS A 358 28.22 23.70 16.51
N GLU A 359 27.17 22.89 16.64
CA GLU A 359 25.93 23.36 17.27
C GLU A 359 25.42 22.31 18.25
N LYS A 360 25.32 22.72 19.51
CA LYS A 360 24.57 21.98 20.53
C LYS A 360 23.12 21.95 20.07
N ILE A 361 22.61 20.77 19.77
CA ILE A 361 21.17 20.52 19.67
C ILE A 361 20.58 20.79 21.06
N PRO A 362 19.70 21.81 21.26
CA PRO A 362 18.84 21.81 22.42
C PRO A 362 17.70 20.83 22.10
N LEU A 363 17.81 19.62 22.64
CA LEU A 363 16.65 18.75 22.85
C LEU A 363 15.59 19.53 23.64
N LEU A 364 14.34 19.33 23.27
CA LEU A 364 13.13 19.74 24.00
C LEU A 364 13.33 19.71 25.52
N SER A 365 13.63 20.87 26.11
CA SER A 365 13.45 21.08 27.53
C SER A 365 11.96 21.34 27.78
N SER A 366 11.34 20.36 28.43
CA SER A 366 10.31 20.48 29.47
C SER A 366 9.76 21.90 29.71
N CYS A 367 8.44 22.06 29.55
CA CYS A 367 7.72 23.29 29.87
C CYS A 367 7.91 23.74 31.34
N HIS A 368 8.28 25.01 31.46
CA HIS A 368 8.47 25.92 32.61
C HIS A 368 7.61 25.77 33.89
N PHE A 369 8.18 26.20 35.03
CA PHE A 369 7.49 27.03 36.05
C PHE A 369 8.47 27.92 36.85
N LEU A 370 8.02 29.12 37.22
CA LEU A 370 8.70 30.10 38.09
C LEU A 370 7.98 30.21 39.46
N LYS A 371 8.80 30.35 40.50
CA LYS A 371 8.61 30.97 41.84
C LYS A 371 8.45 30.08 43.09
N GLY A 372 9.36 30.30 44.05
CA GLY A 372 9.02 30.62 45.44
C GLY A 372 9.43 29.59 46.51
N ASN A 373 10.33 30.02 47.42
CA ASN A 373 10.82 29.33 48.63
C ASN A 373 9.74 28.69 49.54
N HIS A 374 9.98 27.48 50.07
CA HIS A 374 10.54 27.23 51.43
C HIS A 374 10.40 25.74 51.85
N ASN A 375 11.50 25.23 52.41
CA ASN A 375 11.63 24.28 53.54
C ASN A 375 11.32 22.76 53.44
N THR A 376 12.43 22.00 53.49
CA THR A 376 12.83 20.95 54.46
C THR A 376 12.30 19.50 54.40
N HIS A 377 13.30 18.58 54.33
CA HIS A 377 13.40 17.19 54.83
C HIS A 377 12.42 16.15 54.23
N SER A 378 12.76 14.90 53.90
CA SER A 378 13.90 13.96 54.06
C SER A 378 13.59 12.75 53.14
N GLY A 379 14.52 12.20 52.35
CA GLY A 379 15.24 10.98 52.73
C GLY A 379 15.11 9.84 51.68
N GLN A 380 16.25 9.45 51.11
CA GLN A 380 16.65 8.12 50.59
C GLN A 380 15.79 7.35 49.56
N GLN A 381 16.26 7.33 48.30
CA GLN A 381 16.69 6.15 47.51
C GLN A 381 16.68 6.55 46.03
N ILE A 382 17.83 6.46 45.34
CA ILE A 382 18.04 6.19 43.90
C ILE A 382 19.56 6.22 43.69
N CYS A 383 20.14 5.03 43.54
CA CYS A 383 21.34 4.77 42.75
C CYS A 383 21.08 3.40 42.13
N ASP A 384 20.93 3.40 40.81
CA ASP A 384 21.08 2.30 39.85
C ASP A 384 20.16 2.60 38.66
N THR A 385 20.66 3.40 37.71
CA THR A 385 20.27 3.47 36.28
C THR A 385 21.04 4.60 35.61
N GLU A 386 22.35 4.40 35.40
CA GLU A 386 23.16 5.22 34.48
C GLU A 386 23.98 4.31 33.56
N GLU A 387 23.35 3.49 32.71
CA GLU A 387 24.06 2.79 31.62
C GLU A 387 23.33 2.73 30.26
N GLU A 388 22.21 3.44 30.04
CA GLU A 388 21.48 3.36 28.75
C GLU A 388 21.70 4.52 27.75
N PHE A 389 22.56 5.50 28.03
CA PHE A 389 22.73 6.67 27.16
C PHE A 389 24.17 6.87 26.66
N SER A 390 24.71 5.87 25.96
CA SER A 390 25.97 6.06 25.23
C SER A 390 25.71 6.80 23.89
N PRO A 391 26.52 7.82 23.53
CA PRO A 391 26.44 8.52 22.24
C PRO A 391 26.54 7.57 21.03
N ALA A 392 27.22 6.43 21.19
CA ALA A 392 27.36 5.41 20.17
C ALA A 392 26.04 4.70 19.84
N ALA A 393 25.17 4.44 20.83
CA ALA A 393 23.87 3.81 20.62
C ALA A 393 22.88 4.74 19.88
N MET A 394 23.00 6.05 20.08
CA MET A 394 22.21 7.06 19.37
C MET A 394 22.69 7.26 17.93
N GLN A 395 24.00 7.26 17.71
CA GLN A 395 24.58 7.31 16.38
C GLN A 395 24.24 6.06 15.55
N MET A 396 24.29 4.87 16.17
CA MET A 396 23.92 3.60 15.53
C MET A 396 22.44 3.54 15.14
N LYS A 397 21.52 4.11 15.96
CA LYS A 397 20.09 4.25 15.61
C LYS A 397 19.84 5.25 14.47
N LEU A 398 20.65 6.30 14.39
CA LEU A 398 20.55 7.30 13.32
C LEU A 398 21.11 6.77 12.01
N GLU A 399 22.22 6.03 12.06
CA GLU A 399 22.81 5.31 10.93
C GLU A 399 21.88 4.20 10.42
N THR A 400 21.28 3.38 11.29
CA THR A 400 20.26 2.39 10.87
C THR A 400 18.99 3.03 10.30
N SER A 401 18.58 4.21 10.79
CA SER A 401 17.45 4.95 10.21
C SER A 401 17.78 5.55 8.83
N LEU A 402 19.03 5.98 8.62
CA LEU A 402 19.54 6.42 7.32
C LEU A 402 19.66 5.24 6.35
N GLU A 403 20.18 4.10 6.79
CA GLU A 403 20.26 2.88 5.99
C GLU A 403 18.88 2.36 5.58
N HIS A 404 17.89 2.36 6.49
CA HIS A 404 16.51 2.01 6.16
C HIS A 404 15.87 2.99 5.16
N ARG A 405 16.19 4.30 5.24
CA ARG A 405 15.74 5.28 4.24
C ARG A 405 16.41 5.04 2.88
N MET A 406 17.73 4.81 2.85
CA MET A 406 18.44 4.48 1.61
C MET A 406 17.93 3.19 0.97
N TRP A 407 17.61 2.18 1.78
CA TRP A 407 17.05 0.92 1.31
C TRP A 407 15.65 1.11 0.69
N ALA A 408 14.77 1.86 1.36
CA ALA A 408 13.44 2.19 0.83
C ALA A 408 13.53 2.99 -0.49
N THR A 409 14.48 3.92 -0.60
CA THR A 409 14.74 4.68 -1.83
C THR A 409 15.23 3.80 -2.98
N ARG A 410 16.17 2.88 -2.72
CA ARG A 410 16.67 1.92 -3.73
C ARG A 410 15.56 1.00 -4.22
N MET A 411 14.69 0.55 -3.33
CA MET A 411 13.53 -0.29 -3.69
C MET A 411 12.50 0.48 -4.53
N ALA A 412 12.19 1.73 -4.17
CA ALA A 412 11.28 2.56 -4.97
C ALA A 412 11.81 2.81 -6.38
N LYS A 413 13.11 3.10 -6.53
CA LYS A 413 13.78 3.25 -7.83
C LYS A 413 13.70 1.97 -8.66
N HIS A 414 13.96 0.82 -8.05
CA HIS A 414 13.91 -0.46 -8.74
C HIS A 414 12.50 -0.83 -9.22
N VAL A 415 11.48 -0.56 -8.39
CA VAL A 415 10.07 -0.75 -8.77
C VAL A 415 9.66 0.18 -9.91
N MET A 416 10.14 1.43 -9.94
CA MET A 416 9.89 2.34 -11.05
C MET A 416 10.55 1.86 -12.35
N GLU A 417 11.81 1.43 -12.29
CA GLU A 417 12.53 0.88 -13.45
C GLU A 417 11.84 -0.38 -14.02
N MET A 418 11.40 -1.28 -13.14
CA MET A 418 10.61 -2.46 -13.54
C MET A 418 9.29 -2.06 -14.22
N ASN A 419 8.58 -1.08 -13.67
CA ASN A 419 7.30 -0.64 -14.23
C ASN A 419 7.48 -0.02 -15.61
N THR A 420 8.53 0.80 -15.80
CA THR A 420 8.90 1.34 -17.12
C THR A 420 9.25 0.24 -18.12
N HIS A 421 9.98 -0.80 -17.67
CA HIS A 421 10.35 -1.93 -18.53
C HIS A 421 9.13 -2.77 -18.96
N LEU A 422 8.23 -3.06 -18.02
CA LEU A 422 6.97 -3.77 -18.29
C LEU A 422 6.06 -2.98 -19.24
N GLN A 423 5.96 -1.67 -19.06
CA GLN A 423 5.18 -0.81 -19.95
C GLN A 423 5.76 -0.77 -21.37
N THR A 424 7.10 -0.71 -21.49
CA THR A 424 7.78 -0.74 -22.81
C THR A 424 7.52 -2.07 -23.52
N ARG A 425 7.62 -3.19 -22.80
CA ARG A 425 7.31 -4.53 -23.32
C ARG A 425 5.85 -4.69 -23.73
N LEU A 426 4.92 -4.11 -22.96
CA LEU A 426 3.50 -4.11 -23.30
C LEU A 426 3.25 -3.31 -24.58
N LEU A 427 3.92 -2.16 -24.74
CA LEU A 427 3.84 -1.35 -25.95
C LEU A 427 4.37 -2.09 -27.18
N ASP A 428 5.50 -2.79 -27.06
CA ASP A 428 6.09 -3.62 -28.11
C ASP A 428 5.15 -4.78 -28.52
N LEU A 429 4.52 -5.43 -27.55
CA LEU A 429 3.53 -6.50 -27.79
C LEU A 429 2.28 -5.97 -28.50
N MET A 430 1.82 -4.77 -28.14
CA MET A 430 0.69 -4.12 -28.80
C MET A 430 1.02 -3.70 -30.24
N GLN A 431 2.22 -3.16 -30.49
CA GLN A 431 2.66 -2.80 -31.84
C GLN A 431 2.94 -4.02 -32.72
N GLY A 432 3.42 -5.14 -32.15
CA GLY A 432 3.57 -6.41 -32.85
C GLY A 432 2.24 -7.08 -33.23
N GLY A 433 1.18 -6.86 -32.45
CA GLY A 433 -0.17 -7.35 -32.74
C GLY A 433 -0.88 -6.62 -33.88
N LEU A 434 -0.63 -5.31 -34.03
CA LEU A 434 -1.26 -4.46 -35.05
C LEU A 434 -0.74 -4.70 -36.49
N LEU A 435 0.42 -5.32 -36.66
CA LEU A 435 0.99 -5.67 -37.97
C LEU A 435 0.50 -7.02 -38.53
N ARG A 436 -0.40 -7.74 -37.84
CA ARG A 436 -0.87 -9.08 -38.25
C ARG A 436 -2.36 -9.19 -38.60
N SER A 437 -3.13 -8.11 -38.62
CA SER A 437 -4.58 -8.20 -38.87
C SER A 437 -5.09 -7.22 -39.92
N THR A 438 -4.68 -7.38 -41.18
CA THR A 438 -5.46 -6.89 -42.33
C THR A 438 -5.23 -7.79 -43.55
N SER A 439 -5.91 -8.94 -43.61
CA SER A 439 -6.21 -9.63 -44.87
C SER A 439 -7.22 -10.77 -44.62
N THR A 440 -8.51 -10.50 -44.77
CA THR A 440 -9.49 -11.54 -45.16
C THR A 440 -10.67 -10.87 -45.84
N GLU A 441 -10.72 -11.04 -47.15
CA GLU A 441 -11.84 -10.77 -48.05
C GLU A 441 -13.04 -11.68 -47.70
N ILE A 442 -14.24 -11.15 -47.86
CA ILE A 442 -15.51 -11.89 -47.76
C ILE A 442 -15.90 -12.30 -49.17
N ASP A 443 -16.08 -13.60 -49.39
CA ASP A 443 -16.48 -14.19 -50.66
C ASP A 443 -17.76 -15.02 -50.48
N SER A 444 -18.77 -14.80 -51.33
CA SER A 444 -19.86 -15.75 -51.57
C SER A 444 -20.47 -15.55 -52.98
N PRO A 445 -20.98 -16.61 -53.65
CA PRO A 445 -20.79 -16.82 -55.09
C PRO A 445 -22.15 -16.88 -55.87
N PRO A 446 -22.23 -17.43 -57.10
CA PRO A 446 -21.97 -16.73 -58.36
C PRO A 446 -23.17 -16.75 -59.34
N THR A 447 -23.30 -15.77 -60.25
CA THR A 447 -24.11 -15.94 -61.47
C THR A 447 -23.53 -15.27 -62.74
N LYS A 448 -23.16 -16.16 -63.67
CA LYS A 448 -23.10 -16.13 -65.14
C LYS A 448 -23.09 -14.79 -65.95
N LYS A 449 -22.01 -14.72 -66.76
CA LYS A 449 -21.93 -14.44 -68.22
C LYS A 449 -22.08 -13.00 -68.75
N ARG A 450 -20.98 -12.58 -69.40
CA ARG A 450 -20.79 -12.23 -70.84
C ARG A 450 -20.38 -10.78 -71.15
N GLU A 451 -19.31 -10.72 -71.96
CA GLU A 451 -19.01 -9.77 -73.05
C GLU A 451 -18.35 -8.40 -72.72
N THR A 452 -17.07 -8.31 -73.08
CA THR A 452 -16.34 -7.12 -73.58
C THR A 452 -16.76 -6.79 -75.03
N PRO A 453 -16.35 -5.69 -75.71
CA PRO A 453 -15.34 -4.66 -75.37
C PRO A 453 -15.73 -3.19 -75.78
N THR A 454 -14.76 -2.27 -75.66
CA THR A 454 -14.50 -1.04 -76.47
C THR A 454 -14.72 0.36 -75.86
N ALA A 455 -13.56 1.00 -75.60
CA ALA A 455 -13.06 2.31 -76.08
C ALA A 455 -13.91 3.59 -76.06
N THR A 456 -13.40 4.63 -75.36
CA THR A 456 -13.11 6.04 -75.82
C THR A 456 -12.86 6.91 -74.56
N MET A 457 -11.67 7.43 -74.25
CA MET A 457 -10.85 8.55 -74.79
C MET A 457 -11.37 9.97 -74.49
N ALA A 458 -10.42 10.82 -74.02
CA ALA A 458 -10.39 12.30 -73.85
C ALA A 458 -10.96 12.88 -72.53
N GLN A 459 -10.38 13.88 -71.84
CA GLN A 459 -9.19 14.76 -71.99
C GLN A 459 -9.00 15.47 -70.62
N LEU A 460 -7.86 15.39 -69.92
CA LEU A 460 -6.71 16.32 -69.88
C LEU A 460 -6.96 17.79 -69.44
N LYS A 461 -6.33 18.17 -68.30
CA LYS A 461 -5.56 19.42 -67.99
C LYS A 461 -4.90 19.25 -66.61
N SER A 462 -3.61 18.91 -66.47
CA SER A 462 -2.39 19.77 -66.42
C SER A 462 -2.44 20.82 -65.29
N ILE A 463 -1.51 20.90 -64.31
CA ILE A 463 -0.09 21.37 -64.34
C ILE A 463 0.51 21.03 -62.94
N SER A 464 1.52 20.14 -62.78
CA SER A 464 2.99 20.36 -62.55
C SER A 464 3.38 21.52 -61.59
N ALA A 465 4.39 21.48 -60.71
CA ALA A 465 5.79 21.07 -60.87
C ALA A 465 6.55 21.10 -59.51
N PHE A 466 7.32 20.04 -59.17
CA PHE A 466 8.82 19.93 -59.04
C PHE A 466 9.46 20.45 -57.71
N SER A 467 10.09 19.59 -56.87
CA SER A 467 11.43 18.91 -56.89
C SER A 467 12.52 19.76 -56.19
N SER A 468 13.67 19.32 -55.67
CA SER A 468 14.57 18.13 -55.69
C SER A 468 15.56 18.30 -54.48
N SER A 469 16.45 17.39 -54.04
CA SER A 469 17.55 16.70 -54.74
C SER A 469 18.32 15.69 -53.84
N ASN A 470 18.98 14.73 -54.52
CA ASN A 470 19.78 13.58 -54.06
C ASN A 470 21.21 13.89 -53.56
N LEU A 471 21.86 12.89 -52.94
CA LEU A 471 23.26 12.51 -53.21
C LEU A 471 23.53 11.02 -52.87
N ALA A 472 24.34 10.36 -53.70
CA ALA A 472 24.65 8.93 -53.71
C ALA A 472 26.17 8.68 -53.61
N PHE A 473 26.61 7.48 -53.24
CA PHE A 473 27.94 6.93 -53.59
C PHE A 473 27.94 5.37 -53.69
N HIS A 474 28.84 4.86 -54.54
CA HIS A 474 28.94 3.51 -55.15
C HIS A 474 29.57 2.37 -54.31
N GLY A 475 29.31 1.10 -54.72
CA GLY A 475 29.85 -0.18 -54.18
C GLY A 475 31.30 -0.56 -54.60
N PRO A 476 31.76 -1.83 -54.48
CA PRO A 476 31.37 -2.89 -55.43
C PRO A 476 31.32 -4.40 -54.94
N LYS A 477 30.47 -5.15 -55.67
CA LYS A 477 30.42 -6.58 -56.14
C LYS A 477 31.43 -7.67 -55.69
N ARG A 478 30.88 -8.90 -55.50
CA ARG A 478 31.17 -10.22 -56.15
C ARG A 478 30.50 -11.34 -55.32
N GLU A 479 30.05 -12.51 -55.76
CA GLU A 479 29.84 -13.25 -57.03
C GLU A 479 28.98 -14.49 -56.65
N SER A 480 28.29 -15.09 -57.61
CA SER A 480 27.25 -16.13 -57.45
C SER A 480 27.73 -17.56 -57.83
N PHE A 481 26.89 -18.56 -57.50
CA PHE A 481 26.69 -19.90 -58.13
C PHE A 481 27.10 -21.18 -57.31
N PRO A 482 26.64 -22.42 -57.64
CA PRO A 482 25.33 -22.98 -57.23
C PRO A 482 25.28 -24.53 -56.94
N TYR A 483 24.12 -25.01 -56.45
CA TYR A 483 23.39 -26.28 -56.72
C TYR A 483 23.94 -27.73 -56.52
N HIS A 484 22.99 -28.58 -56.02
CA HIS A 484 22.77 -30.05 -56.14
C HIS A 484 23.54 -31.03 -55.22
N GLY A 485 22.92 -32.05 -54.60
CA GLY A 485 21.53 -32.52 -54.58
C GLY A 485 21.37 -33.92 -53.92
N LYS A 486 20.11 -34.41 -53.92
CA LYS A 486 19.58 -35.78 -53.65
C LYS A 486 19.54 -36.27 -52.17
N VAL A 487 18.37 -36.39 -51.53
CA VAL A 487 17.20 -37.32 -51.69
C VAL A 487 17.45 -38.73 -51.13
N CYS A 488 16.77 -39.07 -50.03
CA CYS A 488 15.83 -40.20 -49.93
C CYS A 488 15.18 -40.29 -48.52
N CYS A 489 13.85 -40.20 -48.46
CA CYS A 489 13.00 -40.72 -47.37
C CYS A 489 12.58 -42.16 -47.70
N PRO A 490 12.13 -42.97 -46.74
CA PRO A 490 10.69 -43.04 -46.41
C PRO A 490 10.45 -43.23 -44.89
N GLY A 491 9.31 -42.94 -44.27
CA GLY A 491 8.01 -42.49 -44.74
C GLY A 491 6.95 -42.79 -43.66
N LYS A 492 6.07 -41.81 -43.43
CA LYS A 492 4.67 -41.89 -42.93
C LYS A 492 4.46 -42.27 -41.44
N LEU A 493 3.53 -41.70 -40.67
CA LEU A 493 2.20 -41.14 -40.99
C LEU A 493 1.70 -40.16 -39.91
N SER A 494 1.04 -39.08 -40.37
CA SER A 494 -0.09 -38.29 -39.80
C SER A 494 0.01 -37.66 -38.39
N SER A 495 0.01 -36.32 -38.19
CA SER A 495 -1.02 -35.26 -38.44
C SER A 495 -2.32 -35.50 -37.64
N PHE A 496 -2.93 -34.64 -36.82
CA PHE A 496 -3.17 -33.17 -36.79
C PHE A 496 -3.34 -32.76 -35.30
N GLN A 497 -2.83 -31.63 -34.81
CA GLN A 497 -3.28 -30.23 -34.90
C GLN A 497 -4.50 -29.85 -34.03
N GLU A 498 -4.20 -28.92 -33.12
CA GLU A 498 -4.98 -27.83 -32.50
C GLU A 498 -6.50 -27.77 -32.62
N LEU A 499 -7.14 -27.44 -31.48
CA LEU A 499 -8.08 -26.33 -31.21
C LEU A 499 -8.67 -26.61 -29.82
N GLY A 500 -8.77 -25.69 -28.87
CA GLY A 500 -9.37 -24.37 -28.95
C GLY A 500 -10.38 -24.28 -27.80
N ALA A 501 -10.22 -23.29 -26.93
CA ALA A 501 -11.01 -23.11 -25.72
C ALA A 501 -12.50 -22.91 -26.00
N ARG A 502 -13.38 -23.46 -25.14
CA ARG A 502 -14.71 -22.89 -24.84
C ARG A 502 -15.16 -23.23 -23.42
N LYS A 503 -15.62 -22.18 -22.73
CA LYS A 503 -16.49 -22.21 -21.54
C LYS A 503 -17.82 -22.91 -21.87
N SER A 504 -18.37 -23.65 -20.91
CA SER A 504 -19.82 -23.87 -20.81
C SER A 504 -20.22 -24.23 -19.38
N GLU A 505 -21.07 -23.39 -18.80
CA GLU A 505 -22.06 -23.78 -17.80
C GLU A 505 -22.96 -24.89 -18.37
N LEU A 506 -23.42 -25.84 -17.56
CA LEU A 506 -24.85 -26.11 -17.39
C LEU A 506 -25.14 -27.25 -16.41
N GLN A 507 -26.23 -26.98 -15.70
CA GLN A 507 -27.07 -27.81 -14.85
C GLN A 507 -27.34 -29.23 -15.38
N GLY A 508 -27.69 -30.09 -14.43
CA GLY A 508 -27.96 -31.49 -14.68
C GLY A 508 -29.32 -31.78 -15.31
N ASN A 509 -29.47 -33.01 -15.77
CA ASN A 509 -30.56 -33.87 -15.31
C ASN A 509 -30.28 -35.34 -15.63
N ALA A 510 -30.77 -36.16 -14.72
CA ALA A 510 -30.61 -37.60 -14.64
C ALA A 510 -31.36 -38.37 -15.72
N PHE A 511 -30.82 -39.53 -16.10
CA PHE A 511 -31.62 -40.68 -16.50
C PHE A 511 -31.06 -41.93 -15.82
N ALA A 512 -31.93 -42.56 -15.03
CA ALA A 512 -31.72 -43.86 -14.43
C ALA A 512 -32.49 -44.91 -15.23
N VAL A 513 -31.86 -46.04 -15.53
CA VAL A 513 -32.53 -47.34 -15.62
C VAL A 513 -31.61 -48.39 -15.02
N SER A 514 -32.13 -49.08 -14.02
CA SER A 514 -31.52 -50.10 -13.19
C SER A 514 -32.17 -51.47 -13.43
N SER A 515 -31.39 -52.53 -13.35
CA SER A 515 -31.76 -53.84 -12.78
C SER A 515 -30.44 -54.57 -12.46
N GLY A 516 -30.10 -54.95 -11.23
CA GLY A 516 -30.86 -55.63 -10.16
C GLY A 516 -30.44 -57.11 -10.20
N ASN A 517 -30.01 -57.83 -9.16
CA ASN A 517 -30.11 -57.80 -7.69
C ASN A 517 -28.92 -58.62 -7.14
N GLY A 518 -28.51 -58.65 -5.88
CA GLY A 518 -29.02 -58.31 -4.54
C GLY A 518 -28.06 -59.03 -3.55
N SER A 519 -28.06 -58.94 -2.23
CA SER A 519 -28.82 -58.32 -1.13
C SER A 519 -27.98 -58.65 0.14
N VAL A 520 -27.97 -57.96 1.28
CA VAL A 520 -29.00 -57.75 2.33
C VAL A 520 -28.33 -56.78 3.34
N THR A 521 -28.72 -55.51 3.49
CA THR A 521 -29.72 -54.87 4.42
C THR A 521 -29.43 -55.06 5.92
N ARG A 522 -29.58 -54.09 6.84
CA ARG A 522 -30.62 -53.07 7.17
C ARG A 522 -30.02 -52.03 8.14
N ALA A 523 -30.57 -50.85 8.46
CA ALA A 523 -31.63 -49.99 7.94
C ALA A 523 -31.56 -48.63 8.69
N HIS A 524 -32.17 -47.62 8.06
CA HIS A 524 -32.29 -46.21 8.45
C HIS A 524 -32.99 -45.93 9.79
N ASP A 525 -32.71 -44.75 10.35
CA ASP A 525 -33.81 -43.84 10.73
C ASP A 525 -33.41 -42.36 10.58
N LYS A 526 -34.21 -41.62 9.79
CA LYS A 526 -34.25 -40.14 9.78
C LYS A 526 -35.33 -39.73 10.77
N GLN A 527 -34.97 -39.02 11.84
CA GLN A 527 -35.93 -38.34 12.69
C GLN A 527 -35.78 -36.82 12.62
N VAL A 528 -36.89 -36.20 12.25
CA VAL A 528 -37.27 -34.81 12.47
C VAL A 528 -37.48 -34.58 13.96
N ILE A 529 -36.80 -33.59 14.59
CA ILE A 529 -37.16 -33.05 15.91
C ILE A 529 -36.82 -31.54 15.90
N ARG A 530 -37.79 -30.64 15.71
CA ARG A 530 -38.71 -30.00 16.67
C ARG A 530 -38.07 -28.80 17.40
N ALA A 531 -38.54 -27.60 17.04
CA ALA A 531 -38.30 -26.38 17.78
C ALA A 531 -38.80 -26.52 19.23
N VAL A 532 -37.93 -26.22 20.19
CA VAL A 532 -38.29 -26.09 21.61
C VAL A 532 -38.24 -24.61 21.95
N LEU A 533 -39.41 -24.02 22.15
CA LEU A 533 -39.57 -22.74 22.86
C LEU A 533 -39.31 -23.00 24.35
N PRO A 534 -38.48 -22.20 25.05
CA PRO A 534 -38.51 -22.19 26.50
C PRO A 534 -39.76 -21.44 26.97
N SER A 535 -40.57 -22.14 27.74
CA SER A 535 -41.66 -21.60 28.55
C SER A 535 -41.13 -20.63 29.61
N ASN A 536 -41.82 -19.50 29.77
CA ASN A 536 -41.65 -18.57 30.88
C ASN A 536 -41.79 -19.29 32.22
N SER A 537 -40.76 -19.21 33.05
CA SER A 537 -40.88 -19.32 34.51
C SER A 537 -40.06 -18.20 35.12
N GLU A 538 -40.77 -17.14 35.52
CA GLU A 538 -40.23 -16.10 36.40
C GLU A 538 -39.79 -16.76 37.70
N THR A 539 -38.56 -16.50 38.12
CA THR A 539 -38.13 -16.72 39.50
C THR A 539 -37.37 -15.47 39.90
N GLU A 540 -38.06 -14.58 40.63
CA GLU A 540 -37.45 -13.42 41.26
C GLU A 540 -36.37 -13.89 42.24
N VAL A 541 -35.13 -13.45 42.01
CA VAL A 541 -34.08 -13.45 43.03
C VAL A 541 -33.69 -12.01 43.27
N SER A 542 -34.18 -11.47 44.38
CA SER A 542 -33.78 -10.19 44.94
C SER A 542 -32.36 -10.31 45.50
N GLY A 543 -31.44 -9.50 44.98
CA GLY A 543 -30.05 -9.47 45.43
C GLY A 543 -29.27 -8.35 44.75
N SER A 544 -29.28 -7.17 45.36
CA SER A 544 -28.59 -5.97 44.91
C SER A 544 -27.08 -6.21 44.69
N THR A 545 -26.64 -6.22 43.44
CA THR A 545 -25.24 -5.94 43.07
C THR A 545 -25.23 -5.04 41.83
N LYS A 546 -24.35 -4.04 41.83
CA LYS A 546 -24.24 -3.00 40.80
C LYS A 546 -24.10 -3.62 39.41
N GLU A 547 -25.17 -3.62 38.62
CA GLU A 547 -25.13 -4.01 37.21
C GLU A 547 -24.22 -3.05 36.43
N ARG A 548 -23.06 -3.55 36.00
CA ARG A 548 -22.33 -2.96 34.88
C ARG A 548 -23.15 -3.27 33.63
N GLY A 549 -23.72 -2.24 32.99
CA GLY A 549 -24.52 -2.41 31.78
C GLY A 549 -23.74 -3.14 30.67
N LEU A 550 -24.45 -3.99 29.92
CA LEU A 550 -23.94 -4.72 28.76
C LEU A 550 -23.21 -3.77 27.79
N ARG A 551 -22.05 -4.18 27.27
CA ARG A 551 -21.16 -3.34 26.42
C ARG A 551 -21.66 -3.21 24.97
N GLY A 552 -22.77 -3.88 24.66
CA GLY A 552 -23.41 -4.00 23.35
C GLY A 552 -24.14 -5.34 23.31
N LYS A 553 -25.18 -5.47 22.47
CA LYS A 553 -25.89 -6.75 22.31
C LYS A 553 -25.37 -7.46 21.06
N LEU A 554 -24.75 -8.62 21.23
CA LEU A 554 -24.38 -9.53 20.13
C LEU A 554 -25.28 -10.77 20.20
N ASN A 555 -25.64 -11.35 19.06
CA ASN A 555 -26.47 -12.55 19.05
C ASN A 555 -25.62 -13.80 19.21
N LYS A 556 -24.57 -13.95 18.38
CA LYS A 556 -23.72 -15.15 18.38
C LYS A 556 -22.31 -14.82 17.90
N VAL A 557 -21.31 -15.34 18.60
CA VAL A 557 -19.89 -15.07 18.39
C VAL A 557 -19.14 -16.35 18.07
N VAL A 558 -18.28 -16.33 17.04
CA VAL A 558 -17.30 -17.40 16.79
C VAL A 558 -15.96 -17.03 17.41
N LEU A 559 -15.54 -17.77 18.44
CA LEU A 559 -14.30 -17.57 19.17
C LEU A 559 -13.18 -18.47 18.65
N ALA A 560 -12.03 -17.90 18.27
CA ALA A 560 -10.80 -18.66 18.10
C ALA A 560 -10.39 -19.32 19.42
N TYR A 561 -10.46 -20.65 19.48
CA TYR A 561 -10.36 -21.42 20.70
C TYR A 561 -9.22 -22.45 20.62
N SER A 562 -8.24 -22.31 21.50
CA SER A 562 -7.12 -23.26 21.63
C SER A 562 -7.26 -24.19 22.83
N GLY A 563 -8.22 -23.93 23.73
CA GLY A 563 -8.30 -24.64 25.00
C GLY A 563 -7.24 -24.22 26.02
N GLY A 564 -6.45 -23.17 25.75
CA GLY A 564 -5.64 -22.50 26.76
C GLY A 564 -6.50 -21.80 27.82
N LEU A 565 -5.89 -21.42 28.95
CA LEU A 565 -6.56 -20.69 30.04
C LEU A 565 -7.34 -19.49 29.52
N ASP A 566 -6.69 -18.63 28.74
CA ASP A 566 -7.25 -17.37 28.26
C ASP A 566 -8.50 -17.61 27.41
N THR A 567 -8.40 -18.45 26.38
CA THR A 567 -9.55 -18.74 25.50
C THR A 567 -10.70 -19.45 26.22
N SER A 568 -10.44 -20.24 27.27
CA SER A 568 -11.49 -20.83 28.10
C SER A 568 -12.18 -19.80 29.01
N VAL A 569 -11.45 -18.79 29.48
CA VAL A 569 -11.99 -17.66 30.27
C VAL A 569 -12.81 -16.69 29.41
N ILE A 570 -12.44 -16.52 28.14
CA ILE A 570 -13.17 -15.67 27.19
C ILE A 570 -14.61 -16.16 26.97
N VAL A 571 -14.87 -17.47 27.00
CA VAL A 571 -16.21 -18.04 26.77
C VAL A 571 -17.27 -17.50 27.75
N PRO A 572 -17.14 -17.69 29.08
CA PRO A 572 -18.11 -17.11 30.03
C PRO A 572 -18.08 -15.58 30.03
N TRP A 573 -16.93 -14.96 29.77
CA TRP A 573 -16.81 -13.50 29.72
C TRP A 573 -17.64 -12.88 28.58
N LEU A 574 -17.62 -13.48 27.38
CA LEU A 574 -18.46 -13.05 26.25
C LEU A 574 -19.94 -13.15 26.60
N ARG A 575 -20.35 -14.25 27.25
CA ARG A 575 -21.73 -14.45 27.68
C ARG A 575 -22.17 -13.41 28.71
N GLU A 576 -21.33 -13.13 29.71
CA GLU A 576 -21.61 -12.15 30.77
C GLU A 576 -21.69 -10.72 30.23
N ASN A 577 -20.78 -10.32 29.33
CA ASN A 577 -20.63 -8.91 28.93
C ASN A 577 -21.42 -8.53 27.67
N TYR A 578 -21.73 -9.50 26.80
CA TYR A 578 -22.45 -9.30 25.54
C TYR A 578 -23.78 -10.04 25.44
N GLY A 579 -24.08 -10.95 26.37
CA GLY A 579 -25.33 -11.71 26.37
C GLY A 579 -25.51 -12.63 25.14
N CYS A 580 -24.40 -13.02 24.51
CA CYS A 580 -24.39 -13.74 23.23
C CYS A 580 -24.20 -15.25 23.39
N ASP A 581 -24.59 -16.00 22.36
CA ASP A 581 -24.20 -17.41 22.23
C ASP A 581 -22.75 -17.54 21.72
N VAL A 582 -21.97 -18.50 22.24
CA VAL A 582 -20.54 -18.64 21.92
C VAL A 582 -20.27 -19.96 21.22
N VAL A 583 -19.80 -19.87 19.98
CA VAL A 583 -19.31 -20.98 19.17
C VAL A 583 -17.79 -20.99 19.25
N CYS A 584 -17.20 -22.03 19.84
CA CYS A 584 -15.75 -22.18 19.79
C CYS A 584 -15.33 -22.74 18.43
N PHE A 585 -14.24 -22.22 17.88
CA PHE A 585 -13.64 -22.71 16.64
C PHE A 585 -12.17 -23.05 16.85
N THR A 586 -11.77 -24.24 16.41
CA THR A 586 -10.38 -24.70 16.42
C THR A 586 -10.00 -25.17 15.03
N ALA A 587 -8.89 -24.67 14.51
CA ALA A 587 -8.29 -25.17 13.29
C ALA A 587 -7.17 -26.16 13.64
N ASP A 588 -7.18 -27.36 13.05
CA ASP A 588 -6.01 -28.22 13.01
C ASP A 588 -5.12 -27.80 11.84
N VAL A 589 -4.05 -27.09 12.17
CA VAL A 589 -2.98 -26.67 11.25
C VAL A 589 -1.68 -27.43 11.55
N GLY A 590 -1.77 -28.57 12.25
CA GLY A 590 -0.63 -29.44 12.58
C GLY A 590 0.03 -29.16 13.93
N GLN A 591 -0.69 -28.56 14.89
CA GLN A 591 -0.20 -28.35 16.26
C GLN A 591 -0.08 -29.65 17.10
N GLY A 592 -0.61 -30.77 16.61
CA GLY A 592 -0.52 -32.09 17.24
C GLY A 592 -1.80 -32.55 17.95
N LEU A 593 -2.05 -33.87 17.93
CA LEU A 593 -3.30 -34.48 18.41
C LEU A 593 -3.58 -34.23 19.90
N LYS A 594 -2.53 -34.13 20.73
CA LYS A 594 -2.67 -33.88 22.17
C LYS A 594 -3.33 -32.54 22.50
N GLU A 595 -3.21 -31.55 21.62
CA GLU A 595 -3.85 -30.24 21.79
C GLU A 595 -5.36 -30.27 21.46
N LEU A 596 -5.82 -31.31 20.75
CA LEU A 596 -7.23 -31.49 20.36
C LEU A 596 -7.99 -32.42 21.33
N GLU A 597 -7.28 -33.22 22.13
CA GLU A 597 -7.88 -34.16 23.07
C GLU A 597 -8.70 -33.46 24.18
N GLY A 598 -9.96 -33.87 24.35
CA GLY A 598 -10.83 -33.34 25.40
C GLY A 598 -11.33 -31.90 25.19
N LEU A 599 -11.00 -31.28 24.06
CA LEU A 599 -11.27 -29.88 23.77
C LEU A 599 -12.77 -29.55 23.73
N GLU A 600 -13.58 -30.45 23.17
CA GLU A 600 -15.04 -30.28 23.10
C GLU A 600 -15.69 -30.28 24.49
N LYS A 601 -15.31 -31.25 25.34
CA LYS A 601 -15.78 -31.32 26.74
C LYS A 601 -15.41 -30.05 27.49
N LYS A 602 -14.19 -29.54 27.26
CA LYS A 602 -13.70 -28.31 27.89
C LYS A 602 -14.46 -27.06 27.40
N ALA A 603 -14.70 -26.92 26.10
CA ALA A 603 -15.44 -25.81 25.53
C ALA A 603 -16.88 -25.75 26.07
N LYS A 604 -17.58 -26.90 26.11
CA LYS A 604 -18.92 -27.03 26.69
C LYS A 604 -18.94 -26.69 28.18
N ALA A 605 -17.98 -27.22 28.95
CA ALA A 605 -17.85 -26.91 30.37
C ALA A 605 -17.54 -25.42 30.65
N SER A 606 -16.87 -24.74 29.72
CA SER A 606 -16.63 -23.29 29.78
C SER A 606 -17.87 -22.47 29.39
N GLY A 607 -18.92 -23.11 28.85
CA GLY A 607 -20.18 -22.48 28.51
C GLY A 607 -20.42 -22.20 27.03
N ALA A 608 -19.63 -22.78 26.11
CA ALA A 608 -19.87 -22.67 24.67
C ALA A 608 -21.05 -23.55 24.23
N SER A 609 -21.83 -23.12 23.23
CA SER A 609 -22.93 -23.92 22.69
C SER A 609 -22.45 -25.05 21.78
N GLN A 610 -21.33 -24.86 21.09
CA GLN A 610 -20.71 -25.87 20.24
C GLN A 610 -19.20 -25.60 20.08
N LEU A 611 -18.47 -26.65 19.70
CA LEU A 611 -17.10 -26.56 19.21
C LEU A 611 -17.09 -27.03 17.74
N VAL A 612 -16.52 -26.22 16.86
CA VAL A 612 -16.26 -26.60 15.46
C VAL A 612 -14.75 -26.81 15.31
N VAL A 613 -14.35 -28.01 14.89
CA VAL A 613 -12.96 -28.33 14.56
C VAL A 613 -12.85 -28.54 13.06
N LYS A 614 -11.97 -27.80 12.38
CA LYS A 614 -11.68 -27.99 10.94
C LYS A 614 -10.24 -28.45 10.77
N ASP A 615 -10.03 -29.55 10.03
CA ASP A 615 -8.70 -29.96 9.55
C ASP A 615 -8.33 -29.08 8.36
N LEU A 616 -7.28 -28.27 8.53
CA LEU A 616 -6.78 -27.31 7.54
C LEU A 616 -5.32 -27.59 7.18
N LYS A 617 -4.73 -28.74 7.53
CA LYS A 617 -3.30 -29.00 7.29
C LYS A 617 -2.95 -28.93 5.80
N GLU A 618 -3.72 -29.60 4.95
CA GLU A 618 -3.45 -29.60 3.50
C GLU A 618 -3.63 -28.21 2.89
N GLU A 619 -4.71 -27.50 3.23
CA GLU A 619 -4.93 -26.11 2.78
C GLU A 619 -3.79 -25.20 3.26
N PHE A 620 -3.38 -25.33 4.53
CA PHE A 620 -2.31 -24.52 5.11
C PHE A 620 -0.99 -24.72 4.37
N VAL A 621 -0.58 -25.97 4.12
CA VAL A 621 0.69 -26.19 3.41
C VAL A 621 0.60 -25.76 1.95
N LYS A 622 -0.46 -26.20 1.25
CA LYS A 622 -0.59 -25.99 -0.19
C LYS A 622 -0.82 -24.53 -0.57
N ASP A 623 -1.70 -23.85 0.15
CA ASP A 623 -2.23 -22.55 -0.28
C ASP A 623 -1.62 -21.37 0.50
N TYR A 624 -0.82 -21.63 1.56
CA TYR A 624 -0.16 -20.57 2.35
C TYR A 624 1.36 -20.75 2.45
N ILE A 625 1.83 -21.93 2.86
CA ILE A 625 3.27 -22.19 3.01
C ILE A 625 3.97 -22.22 1.66
N PHE A 626 3.47 -23.02 0.73
CA PHE A 626 4.09 -23.21 -0.58
C PHE A 626 4.21 -21.93 -1.42
N PRO A 627 3.21 -21.02 -1.43
CA PRO A 627 3.39 -19.68 -2.03
C PRO A 627 4.53 -18.88 -1.38
N CYS A 628 4.61 -18.85 -0.04
CA CYS A 628 5.70 -18.16 0.66
C CYS A 628 7.07 -18.79 0.39
N LEU A 629 7.14 -20.13 0.32
CA LEU A 629 8.34 -20.87 -0.06
C LEU A 629 8.77 -20.52 -1.48
N ARG A 630 7.85 -20.58 -2.45
CA ARG A 630 8.11 -20.24 -3.86
C ARG A 630 8.59 -18.80 -3.99
N ALA A 631 8.01 -17.87 -3.23
CA ALA A 631 8.42 -16.48 -3.20
C ALA A 631 9.82 -16.28 -2.60
N GLY A 632 10.35 -17.23 -1.81
CA GLY A 632 11.59 -17.04 -1.06
C GLY A 632 11.41 -16.13 0.15
N ALA A 633 10.21 -16.07 0.74
CA ALA A 633 9.85 -15.11 1.77
C ALA A 633 10.52 -15.42 3.12
N ILE A 634 11.47 -14.58 3.53
CA ILE A 634 12.17 -14.67 4.83
C ILE A 634 12.14 -13.29 5.51
N TYR A 635 11.54 -13.22 6.69
CA TYR A 635 11.46 -11.97 7.45
C TYR A 635 12.75 -11.74 8.24
N GLU A 636 13.29 -10.51 8.13
CA GLU A 636 14.53 -10.08 8.79
C GLU A 636 15.67 -11.11 8.69
N ARG A 637 15.79 -11.72 7.50
CA ARG A 637 16.86 -12.67 7.10
C ARG A 637 16.83 -14.05 7.79
N LYS A 638 16.00 -14.25 8.82
CA LYS A 638 16.00 -15.47 9.64
C LYS A 638 14.64 -16.14 9.78
N TYR A 639 13.55 -15.38 9.85
CA TYR A 639 12.25 -15.93 10.23
C TYR A 639 11.44 -16.40 9.03
N LEU A 640 11.08 -17.69 9.03
CA LEU A 640 10.29 -18.33 7.97
C LEU A 640 8.77 -18.18 8.15
N LEU A 641 8.31 -17.13 8.83
CA LEU A 641 6.90 -16.68 8.85
C LEU A 641 5.86 -17.68 9.38
N GLY A 642 6.25 -18.76 10.07
CA GLY A 642 5.35 -19.88 10.37
C GLY A 642 4.06 -19.51 11.11
N THR A 643 4.19 -18.66 12.13
CA THR A 643 3.06 -18.16 12.90
C THR A 643 2.23 -17.23 12.00
N SER A 644 2.89 -16.30 11.30
CA SER A 644 2.26 -15.32 10.41
C SER A 644 1.37 -15.95 9.33
N MET A 645 1.79 -17.05 8.71
CA MET A 645 1.05 -17.76 7.66
C MET A 645 -0.18 -18.52 8.20
N ALA A 646 -0.14 -19.00 9.44
CA ALA A 646 -1.26 -19.76 10.01
C ALA A 646 -2.49 -18.86 10.31
N ARG A 647 -2.29 -17.58 10.65
CA ARG A 647 -3.40 -16.69 11.04
C ARG A 647 -4.42 -16.47 9.92
N PRO A 648 -4.03 -16.13 8.67
CA PRO A 648 -5.01 -15.90 7.61
C PRO A 648 -5.84 -17.14 7.28
N VAL A 649 -5.28 -18.36 7.30
CA VAL A 649 -6.06 -19.59 7.07
C VAL A 649 -7.06 -19.86 8.19
N ILE A 650 -6.66 -19.66 9.45
CA ILE A 650 -7.55 -19.82 10.61
C ILE A 650 -8.67 -18.77 10.55
N ALA A 651 -8.31 -17.51 10.32
CA ALA A 651 -9.25 -16.40 10.28
C ALA A 651 -10.25 -16.53 9.12
N LYS A 652 -9.81 -16.97 7.94
CA LYS A 652 -10.69 -17.29 6.80
C LYS A 652 -11.71 -18.37 7.17
N ALA A 653 -11.25 -19.48 7.75
CA ALA A 653 -12.14 -20.56 8.18
C ALA A 653 -13.13 -20.10 9.28
N MET A 654 -12.72 -19.19 10.17
CA MET A 654 -13.62 -18.58 11.16
C MET A 654 -14.73 -17.74 10.51
N VAL A 655 -14.42 -16.96 9.48
CA VAL A 655 -15.41 -16.18 8.74
C VAL A 655 -16.41 -17.10 8.04
N ASP A 656 -15.94 -18.20 7.45
CA ASP A 656 -16.80 -19.22 6.86
C ASP A 656 -17.73 -19.85 7.90
N VAL A 657 -17.19 -20.24 9.06
CA VAL A 657 -17.99 -20.79 10.17
C VAL A 657 -18.97 -19.76 10.71
N ALA A 658 -18.59 -18.49 10.85
CA ALA A 658 -19.49 -17.43 11.30
C ALA A 658 -20.70 -17.30 10.38
N LYS A 659 -20.49 -17.41 9.07
CA LYS A 659 -21.57 -17.46 8.08
C LYS A 659 -22.43 -18.72 8.20
N GLU A 660 -21.81 -19.90 8.35
CA GLU A 660 -22.52 -21.19 8.49
C GLU A 660 -23.44 -21.21 9.72
N VAL A 661 -23.01 -20.64 10.84
CA VAL A 661 -23.71 -20.71 12.14
C VAL A 661 -24.61 -19.49 12.43
N GLY A 662 -24.61 -18.50 11.52
CA GLY A 662 -25.35 -17.26 11.66
C GLY A 662 -24.83 -16.35 12.77
N ALA A 663 -23.50 -16.30 12.96
CA ALA A 663 -22.85 -15.40 13.90
C ALA A 663 -22.73 -13.98 13.33
N ASP A 664 -22.93 -12.99 14.19
CA ASP A 664 -22.78 -11.56 13.89
C ASP A 664 -21.45 -10.98 14.41
N ALA A 665 -20.62 -11.81 15.04
CA ALA A 665 -19.28 -11.44 15.46
C ALA A 665 -18.29 -12.61 15.45
N VAL A 666 -17.01 -12.24 15.45
CA VAL A 666 -15.86 -13.12 15.69
C VAL A 666 -15.06 -12.59 16.88
N ALA A 667 -14.40 -13.49 17.60
CA ALA A 667 -13.56 -13.14 18.74
C ALA A 667 -12.24 -13.89 18.71
N HIS A 668 -11.18 -13.29 19.26
CA HIS A 668 -9.87 -13.91 19.37
C HIS A 668 -9.20 -13.55 20.71
N GLY A 669 -8.31 -14.42 21.18
CA GLY A 669 -7.59 -14.27 22.45
C GLY A 669 -6.22 -13.61 22.34
N CYS A 670 -5.93 -12.86 21.28
CA CYS A 670 -4.62 -12.23 21.10
C CYS A 670 -4.43 -11.05 22.06
N THR A 671 -3.21 -10.88 22.57
CA THR A 671 -2.87 -9.72 23.42
C THR A 671 -2.71 -8.44 22.58
N GLY A 672 -2.84 -7.28 23.22
CA GLY A 672 -2.63 -5.97 22.58
C GLY A 672 -1.19 -5.66 22.16
N LYS A 673 -0.22 -6.53 22.51
CA LYS A 673 1.22 -6.34 22.22
C LYS A 673 1.74 -7.23 21.07
N GLY A 674 0.96 -8.23 20.65
CA GLY A 674 1.35 -9.18 19.61
C GLY A 674 0.94 -8.73 18.21
N ASN A 675 1.62 -9.27 17.19
CA ASN A 675 1.25 -9.05 15.79
C ASN A 675 -0.04 -9.79 15.40
N ASP A 676 -0.41 -10.86 16.12
CA ASP A 676 -1.52 -11.73 15.75
C ASP A 676 -2.88 -11.07 15.77
N GLN A 677 -3.09 -10.09 16.65
CA GLN A 677 -4.33 -9.29 16.62
C GLN A 677 -4.50 -8.63 15.25
N VAL A 678 -3.42 -8.08 14.68
CA VAL A 678 -3.47 -7.41 13.37
C VAL A 678 -3.77 -8.43 12.27
N ARG A 679 -3.14 -9.61 12.33
CA ARG A 679 -3.30 -10.67 11.31
C ARG A 679 -4.72 -11.23 11.28
N PHE A 680 -5.31 -11.50 12.44
CA PHE A 680 -6.71 -11.94 12.53
C PHE A 680 -7.66 -10.84 12.04
N GLU A 681 -7.53 -9.63 12.57
CA GLU A 681 -8.49 -8.56 12.31
C GLU A 681 -8.45 -8.05 10.87
N LEU A 682 -7.26 -7.87 10.29
CA LEU A 682 -7.14 -7.50 8.89
C LEU A 682 -7.74 -8.57 7.96
N THR A 683 -7.60 -9.85 8.32
CA THR A 683 -8.25 -10.94 7.57
C THR A 683 -9.77 -10.87 7.70
N PHE A 684 -10.30 -10.65 8.92
CA PHE A 684 -11.74 -10.46 9.12
C PHE A 684 -12.28 -9.29 8.31
N PHE A 685 -11.59 -8.15 8.31
CA PHE A 685 -11.99 -6.96 7.54
C PHE A 685 -11.93 -7.20 6.04
N ALA A 686 -10.92 -7.92 5.54
CA ALA A 686 -10.79 -8.23 4.13
C ALA A 686 -11.90 -9.17 3.63
N LEU A 687 -12.28 -10.17 4.44
CA LEU A 687 -13.22 -11.21 4.01
C LEU A 687 -14.69 -10.89 4.34
N ASN A 688 -14.95 -10.26 5.49
CA ASN A 688 -16.29 -9.86 5.88
C ASN A 688 -16.28 -8.66 6.86
N PRO A 689 -16.24 -7.42 6.36
CA PRO A 689 -16.18 -6.21 7.18
C PRO A 689 -17.45 -5.93 8.00
N LYS A 690 -18.51 -6.75 7.85
CA LYS A 690 -19.76 -6.61 8.61
C LYS A 690 -19.74 -7.34 9.95
N LEU A 691 -18.80 -8.28 10.15
CA LEU A 691 -18.67 -8.99 11.42
C LEU A 691 -18.12 -8.04 12.48
N ASN A 692 -18.75 -8.03 13.66
CA ASN A 692 -18.14 -7.37 14.81
C ASN A 692 -16.92 -8.18 15.25
N VAL A 693 -15.85 -7.49 15.63
CA VAL A 693 -14.65 -8.13 16.18
C VAL A 693 -14.60 -7.83 17.67
N VAL A 694 -14.52 -8.88 18.48
CA VAL A 694 -14.36 -8.76 19.94
C VAL A 694 -12.95 -9.22 20.32
N ALA A 695 -12.21 -8.38 21.03
CA ALA A 695 -10.86 -8.66 21.47
C ALA A 695 -10.75 -8.43 22.98
N PRO A 696 -11.07 -9.46 23.80
CA PRO A 696 -11.22 -9.32 25.25
C PRO A 696 -10.02 -8.69 25.95
N TRP A 697 -8.79 -9.01 25.53
CA TRP A 697 -7.55 -8.42 26.07
C TRP A 697 -7.45 -6.88 25.96
N ARG A 698 -8.26 -6.25 25.11
CA ARG A 698 -8.35 -4.79 24.98
C ARG A 698 -9.53 -4.18 25.74
N GLU A 699 -10.40 -5.02 26.29
CA GLU A 699 -11.71 -4.60 26.81
C GLU A 699 -11.94 -4.99 28.28
N TRP A 700 -11.44 -6.16 28.70
CA TRP A 700 -11.66 -6.69 30.03
C TRP A 700 -10.73 -6.09 31.08
N ASP A 701 -11.06 -6.30 32.35
CA ASP A 701 -10.26 -5.83 33.48
C ASP A 701 -9.29 -6.91 34.01
N ILE A 702 -9.14 -8.03 33.29
CA ILE A 702 -8.23 -9.13 33.66
C ILE A 702 -6.81 -8.73 33.25
N THR A 703 -5.95 -8.48 34.22
CA THR A 703 -4.62 -7.89 33.98
C THR A 703 -3.52 -8.94 33.87
N GLY A 704 -3.75 -10.15 34.34
CA GLY A 704 -2.75 -11.22 34.37
C GLY A 704 -3.32 -12.63 34.49
N ARG A 705 -2.42 -13.59 34.60
CA ARG A 705 -2.74 -15.02 34.64
C ARG A 705 -3.49 -15.39 35.92
N GLU A 706 -3.13 -14.79 37.05
CA GLU A 706 -3.73 -14.99 38.37
C GLU A 706 -5.20 -14.56 38.36
N ASP A 707 -5.48 -13.36 37.82
CA ASP A 707 -6.84 -12.84 37.62
C ASP A 707 -7.68 -13.78 36.75
N ALA A 708 -7.09 -14.30 35.66
CA ALA A 708 -7.76 -15.25 34.76
C ALA A 708 -8.08 -16.57 35.47
N ILE A 709 -7.20 -17.06 36.35
CA ILE A 709 -7.45 -18.26 37.17
C ILE A 709 -8.56 -18.00 38.19
N GLU A 710 -8.58 -16.84 38.83
CA GLU A 710 -9.66 -16.46 39.77
C GLU A 710 -11.00 -16.35 39.05
N TYR A 711 -11.03 -15.69 37.89
CA TYR A 711 -12.22 -15.57 37.06
C TYR A 711 -12.71 -16.95 36.59
N ALA A 712 -11.79 -17.84 36.18
CA ALA A 712 -12.12 -19.21 35.81
C ALA A 712 -12.74 -20.00 36.97
N LYS A 713 -12.19 -19.88 38.19
CA LYS A 713 -12.76 -20.52 39.40
C LYS A 713 -14.16 -19.99 39.70
N LYS A 714 -14.38 -18.68 39.62
CA LYS A 714 -15.69 -18.05 39.84
C LYS A 714 -16.76 -18.57 38.88
N HIS A 715 -16.37 -18.89 37.65
CA HIS A 715 -17.28 -19.37 36.59
C HIS A 715 -17.23 -20.89 36.36
N ASN A 716 -16.62 -21.65 37.28
CA ASN A 716 -16.47 -23.11 37.19
C ASN A 716 -15.83 -23.60 35.87
N VAL A 717 -14.95 -22.79 35.27
CA VAL A 717 -14.21 -23.17 34.06
C VAL A 717 -13.11 -24.16 34.45
N PRO A 718 -13.03 -25.34 33.80
CA PRO A 718 -12.00 -26.32 34.11
C PRO A 718 -10.62 -25.80 33.67
N VAL A 719 -9.79 -25.38 34.63
CA VAL A 719 -8.42 -24.93 34.40
C VAL A 719 -7.46 -26.11 34.55
N PRO A 720 -6.55 -26.36 33.59
CA PRO A 720 -5.49 -27.35 33.77
C PRO A 720 -4.55 -26.89 34.89
N VAL A 721 -4.54 -27.60 36.01
CA VAL A 721 -3.80 -27.29 37.26
C VAL A 721 -2.31 -27.64 37.16
N THR A 722 -1.70 -27.47 35.99
CA THR A 722 -0.27 -27.76 35.82
C THR A 722 0.53 -26.47 35.76
N LYS A 723 1.67 -26.42 36.46
CA LYS A 723 2.78 -25.47 36.21
C LYS A 723 3.39 -25.78 34.82
N LYS A 724 2.56 -25.78 33.78
CA LYS A 724 2.88 -26.28 32.44
C LYS A 724 3.66 -25.18 31.75
N SER A 725 4.96 -25.44 31.63
CA SER A 725 6.00 -24.72 30.90
C SER A 725 6.00 -23.20 30.98
N ILE A 726 7.14 -22.64 31.39
CA ILE A 726 7.37 -21.21 31.53
C ILE A 726 7.32 -20.44 30.20
N TYR A 727 7.57 -21.11 29.07
CA TYR A 727 7.55 -20.50 27.74
C TYR A 727 6.14 -20.44 27.14
N SER A 728 5.84 -19.31 26.52
CA SER A 728 4.75 -19.18 25.54
C SER A 728 5.15 -19.89 24.26
N ARG A 729 4.29 -20.79 23.77
CA ARG A 729 4.54 -21.55 22.54
C ARG A 729 3.38 -21.47 21.58
N ASP A 730 3.72 -21.36 20.31
CA ASP A 730 2.77 -21.47 19.21
C ASP A 730 3.35 -22.36 18.11
N GLY A 731 2.69 -23.50 17.89
CA GLY A 731 3.13 -24.58 17.04
C GLY A 731 2.10 -24.92 15.97
N ASN A 732 2.59 -25.26 14.78
CA ASN A 732 1.81 -25.75 13.65
C ASN A 732 2.71 -26.66 12.79
N LEU A 733 2.21 -27.15 11.65
CA LEU A 733 2.96 -28.09 10.82
C LEU A 733 4.25 -27.47 10.24
N TRP A 734 4.34 -26.16 10.10
CA TRP A 734 5.54 -25.50 9.59
C TRP A 734 6.62 -25.36 10.64
N HIS A 735 6.24 -24.92 11.84
CA HIS A 735 7.21 -24.53 12.86
C HIS A 735 6.66 -24.63 14.30
N LEU A 736 7.57 -24.47 15.26
CA LEU A 736 7.26 -24.14 16.64
C LEU A 736 8.00 -22.87 17.05
N SER A 737 7.30 -21.94 17.70
CA SER A 737 7.87 -20.72 18.27
C SER A 737 7.90 -20.77 19.80
N HIS A 738 8.91 -20.13 20.38
CA HIS A 738 9.14 -20.01 21.81
C HIS A 738 9.41 -18.56 22.17
N GLU A 739 8.67 -18.04 23.16
CA GLU A 739 8.83 -16.69 23.69
C GLU A 739 8.60 -16.67 25.22
N GLY A 740 9.04 -15.59 25.87
CA GLY A 740 8.79 -15.32 27.29
C GLY A 740 9.80 -15.96 28.24
N ASP A 741 9.65 -15.63 29.53
CA ASP A 741 10.52 -16.08 30.62
C ASP A 741 12.00 -15.79 30.37
N ILE A 742 12.92 -16.76 30.48
CA ILE A 742 14.35 -16.51 30.32
C ILE A 742 14.72 -15.90 28.96
N LEU A 743 13.90 -16.09 27.91
CA LEU A 743 14.16 -15.54 26.58
C LEU A 743 13.92 -14.03 26.49
N GLU A 744 13.19 -13.42 27.44
CA GLU A 744 12.93 -11.97 27.42
C GLU A 744 14.22 -11.17 27.57
N ASP A 745 15.21 -11.75 28.25
CA ASP A 745 16.57 -11.25 28.29
C ASP A 745 17.38 -11.86 27.12
N PRO A 746 17.84 -11.06 26.15
CA PRO A 746 18.62 -11.54 25.01
C PRO A 746 19.97 -12.16 25.39
N GLU A 747 20.50 -11.92 26.58
CA GLU A 747 21.77 -12.49 27.03
C GLU A 747 21.66 -13.96 27.45
N ASN A 748 20.45 -14.41 27.79
CA ASN A 748 20.23 -15.79 28.21
C ASN A 748 20.27 -16.76 27.02
N GLU A 749 21.06 -17.83 27.13
CA GLU A 749 21.08 -18.89 26.13
C GLU A 749 19.78 -19.73 26.16
N PRO A 750 19.20 -20.10 25.00
CA PRO A 750 18.07 -21.02 24.96
C PRO A 750 18.42 -22.39 25.57
N LYS A 751 17.63 -22.86 26.52
CA LYS A 751 17.90 -24.15 27.19
C LYS A 751 17.54 -25.34 26.29
N LYS A 752 18.31 -26.42 26.41
CA LYS A 752 18.13 -27.67 25.64
C LYS A 752 16.72 -28.28 25.77
N ASP A 753 16.10 -28.19 26.95
CA ASP A 753 14.76 -28.71 27.24
C ASP A 753 13.62 -27.84 26.69
N MET A 754 13.95 -26.68 26.12
CA MET A 754 12.97 -25.79 25.49
C MET A 754 12.52 -26.33 24.14
N PHE A 755 13.46 -26.85 23.35
CA PHE A 755 13.29 -27.36 22.00
C PHE A 755 12.48 -28.66 22.01
N MET A 756 11.42 -28.72 21.22
CA MET A 756 10.46 -29.83 21.21
C MET A 756 10.41 -30.54 19.87
N LEU A 757 10.70 -29.86 18.76
CA LEU A 757 10.65 -30.44 17.42
C LEU A 757 12.00 -31.02 16.97
N THR A 758 13.10 -30.47 17.47
CA THR A 758 14.45 -30.78 17.02
C THR A 758 15.31 -31.34 18.15
N VAL A 759 16.04 -32.41 17.87
CA VAL A 759 17.09 -32.88 18.80
C VAL A 759 18.22 -31.85 18.86
N ASP A 760 18.97 -31.86 19.95
CA ASP A 760 20.14 -31.01 20.03
C ASP A 760 21.18 -31.39 18.96
N PRO A 761 21.76 -30.43 18.22
CA PRO A 761 22.78 -30.74 17.20
C PRO A 761 23.94 -31.60 17.72
N GLU A 762 24.30 -31.49 19.00
CA GLU A 762 25.34 -32.32 19.61
C GLU A 762 24.91 -33.79 19.74
N ASP A 763 23.64 -34.03 20.06
CA ASP A 763 23.02 -35.35 20.23
C ASP A 763 22.51 -35.96 18.92
N ALA A 764 22.48 -35.18 17.83
CA ALA A 764 22.05 -35.66 16.52
C ALA A 764 22.95 -36.81 16.02
N PRO A 765 22.42 -37.71 15.15
CA PRO A 765 23.17 -38.85 14.64
C PRO A 765 24.55 -38.49 14.10
N ASN A 766 25.53 -39.36 14.38
CA ASN A 766 26.90 -39.20 13.85
C ASN A 766 27.03 -39.61 12.37
N GLU A 767 25.99 -40.19 11.78
CA GLU A 767 25.91 -40.51 10.37
C GLU A 767 25.07 -39.46 9.64
N PRO A 768 25.56 -38.88 8.53
CA PRO A 768 24.78 -37.93 7.75
C PRO A 768 23.67 -38.64 6.96
N GLU A 769 22.53 -37.98 6.82
CA GLU A 769 21.40 -38.46 6.02
C GLU A 769 21.30 -37.67 4.71
N TYR A 770 21.06 -38.36 3.59
CA TYR A 770 20.88 -37.74 2.28
C TYR A 770 19.39 -37.75 1.93
N VAL A 771 18.88 -36.58 1.54
CA VAL A 771 17.48 -36.38 1.20
C VAL A 771 17.39 -35.73 -0.17
N GLU A 772 16.71 -36.37 -1.12
CA GLU A 772 16.37 -35.77 -2.41
C GLU A 772 14.98 -35.14 -2.35
N ILE A 773 14.87 -33.87 -2.73
CA ILE A 773 13.61 -33.14 -2.83
C ILE A 773 13.28 -32.95 -4.31
N GLY A 774 12.14 -33.45 -4.77
CA GLY A 774 11.60 -33.19 -6.09
C GLY A 774 10.68 -31.97 -6.10
N ILE A 775 10.87 -31.09 -7.08
CA ILE A 775 10.17 -29.80 -7.20
C ILE A 775 9.61 -29.67 -8.62
N ILE A 776 8.37 -29.20 -8.73
CA ILE A 776 7.70 -28.87 -10.00
C ILE A 776 7.18 -27.43 -9.94
N SER A 777 7.61 -26.59 -10.87
CA SER A 777 7.23 -25.18 -10.94
C SER A 777 7.38 -24.41 -9.61
N GLY A 778 8.51 -24.66 -8.92
CA GLY A 778 8.82 -24.08 -7.61
C GLY A 778 8.08 -24.70 -6.43
N ILE A 779 7.28 -25.76 -6.62
CA ILE A 779 6.54 -26.45 -5.56
C ILE A 779 7.14 -27.83 -5.25
N PRO A 780 7.47 -28.14 -3.99
CA PRO A 780 7.90 -29.49 -3.60
C PRO A 780 6.77 -30.51 -3.80
N VAL A 781 7.10 -31.64 -4.41
CA VAL A 781 6.13 -32.72 -4.71
C VAL A 781 6.57 -34.09 -4.23
N SER A 782 7.87 -34.30 -3.99
CA SER A 782 8.39 -35.60 -3.57
C SER A 782 9.61 -35.50 -2.64
N VAL A 783 9.80 -36.56 -1.85
CA VAL A 783 10.97 -36.78 -1.00
C VAL A 783 11.52 -38.17 -1.31
N ASN A 784 12.82 -38.27 -1.63
CA ASN A 784 13.49 -39.52 -2.00
C ASN A 784 12.78 -40.30 -3.13
N GLY A 785 12.18 -39.58 -4.08
CA GLY A 785 11.44 -40.15 -5.20
C GLY A 785 9.98 -40.54 -4.89
N GLU A 786 9.54 -40.46 -3.63
CA GLU A 786 8.15 -40.74 -3.24
C GLU A 786 7.30 -39.47 -3.32
N ASN A 787 6.23 -39.50 -4.11
CA ASN A 787 5.26 -38.39 -4.20
C ASN A 787 4.35 -38.39 -2.98
N LEU A 788 4.25 -37.25 -2.30
CA LEU A 788 3.48 -37.08 -1.07
C LEU A 788 2.50 -35.90 -1.20
N SER A 789 1.43 -35.92 -0.40
CA SER A 789 0.57 -34.73 -0.27
C SER A 789 1.34 -33.59 0.43
N PRO A 790 0.99 -32.32 0.21
CA PRO A 790 1.67 -31.18 0.82
C PRO A 790 1.89 -31.33 2.33
N ALA A 791 0.85 -31.68 3.10
CA ALA A 791 0.99 -31.85 4.55
C ALA A 791 1.87 -33.05 4.92
N SER A 792 1.69 -34.19 4.25
CA SER A 792 2.48 -35.40 4.52
C SER A 792 3.96 -35.21 4.18
N LEU A 793 4.25 -34.48 3.10
CA LEU A 793 5.60 -34.12 2.66
C LEU A 793 6.32 -33.30 3.72
N LEU A 794 5.66 -32.24 4.21
CA LEU A 794 6.22 -31.37 5.24
C LEU A 794 6.41 -32.11 6.56
N ASP A 795 5.44 -32.93 6.98
CA ASP A 795 5.56 -33.75 8.19
C ASP A 795 6.74 -34.73 8.12
N HIS A 796 6.89 -35.41 6.98
CA HIS A 796 8.00 -36.33 6.75
C HIS A 796 9.37 -35.61 6.86
N LEU A 797 9.48 -34.41 6.29
CA LEU A 797 10.69 -33.59 6.39
C LEU A 797 10.92 -33.02 7.79
N ASN A 798 9.86 -32.72 8.55
CA ASN A 798 9.99 -32.33 9.95
C ASN A 798 10.56 -33.47 10.80
N GLN A 799 10.14 -34.71 10.55
CA GLN A 799 10.69 -35.88 11.26
C GLN A 799 12.17 -36.07 10.93
N ILE A 800 12.55 -36.03 9.65
CA ILE A 800 13.95 -36.15 9.24
C ILE A 800 14.80 -35.00 9.78
N GLY A 801 14.38 -33.75 9.55
CA GLY A 801 15.10 -32.56 10.00
C GLY A 801 15.18 -32.46 11.51
N GLY A 802 14.12 -32.85 12.22
CA GLY A 802 14.05 -32.90 13.68
C GLY A 802 15.09 -33.85 14.27
N ARG A 803 15.26 -35.06 13.71
CA ARG A 803 16.29 -36.02 14.12
C ARG A 803 17.72 -35.50 13.92
N HIS A 804 17.93 -34.59 12.97
CA HIS A 804 19.25 -34.02 12.67
C HIS A 804 19.46 -32.63 13.27
N GLY A 805 18.55 -32.12 14.10
CA GLY A 805 18.68 -30.82 14.76
C GLY A 805 18.55 -29.61 13.82
N ILE A 806 17.90 -29.79 12.66
CA ILE A 806 17.84 -28.79 11.59
C ILE A 806 16.82 -27.68 11.91
N GLY A 807 17.15 -26.43 11.57
CA GLY A 807 16.18 -25.34 11.52
C GLY A 807 15.88 -24.65 12.84
N ARG A 808 16.82 -24.67 13.80
CA ARG A 808 16.78 -23.81 15.00
C ARG A 808 17.22 -22.39 14.64
N VAL A 809 16.40 -21.39 14.99
CA VAL A 809 16.68 -19.97 14.76
C VAL A 809 16.44 -19.19 16.05
N ASP A 810 17.41 -18.39 16.46
CA ASP A 810 17.27 -17.38 17.53
C ASP A 810 17.43 -15.98 16.93
N MET A 811 16.47 -15.10 17.21
CA MET A 811 16.50 -13.72 16.74
C MET A 811 15.75 -12.75 17.65
N VAL A 812 16.17 -11.49 17.57
CA VAL A 812 15.39 -10.33 18.02
C VAL A 812 14.71 -9.72 16.79
N GLU A 813 13.40 -9.87 16.71
CA GLU A 813 12.55 -9.39 15.60
C GLU A 813 11.96 -8.00 15.89
N ASN A 814 11.61 -7.28 14.81
CA ASN A 814 10.86 -6.02 14.89
C ASN A 814 9.36 -6.26 14.72
N ARG A 815 8.57 -6.13 15.79
CA ARG A 815 7.11 -6.24 15.69
C ARG A 815 6.52 -5.05 14.96
N LEU A 816 5.41 -5.29 14.26
CA LEU A 816 4.67 -4.25 13.53
C LEU A 816 4.23 -3.11 14.46
N VAL A 817 3.91 -3.45 15.72
CA VAL A 817 3.47 -2.50 16.74
C VAL A 817 4.62 -1.66 17.35
N GLY A 818 5.83 -1.72 16.76
CA GLY A 818 6.95 -0.81 17.06
C GLY A 818 7.88 -1.24 18.19
N MET A 819 7.71 -2.45 18.73
CA MET A 819 8.59 -3.02 19.76
C MET A 819 9.44 -4.15 19.21
N LYS A 820 10.62 -4.36 19.81
CA LYS A 820 11.41 -5.56 19.56
C LYS A 820 10.93 -6.71 20.45
N SER A 821 11.07 -7.93 19.96
CA SER A 821 10.81 -9.15 20.72
C SER A 821 11.87 -10.18 20.37
N ARG A 822 12.34 -10.95 21.35
CA ARG A 822 13.15 -12.13 21.06
C ARG A 822 12.23 -13.34 20.87
N GLY A 823 12.48 -14.11 19.81
CA GLY A 823 11.79 -15.35 19.55
C GLY A 823 12.78 -16.42 19.11
N VAL A 824 12.60 -17.64 19.63
CA VAL A 824 13.31 -18.83 19.17
C VAL A 824 12.35 -19.71 18.38
N TYR A 825 12.78 -20.17 17.21
CA TYR A 825 11.94 -20.92 16.27
C TYR A 825 12.60 -22.24 15.90
N GLU A 826 11.77 -23.27 15.75
CA GLU A 826 12.13 -24.59 15.21
C GLU A 826 11.35 -24.81 13.91
N THR A 827 12.01 -24.80 12.77
CA THR A 827 11.39 -24.97 11.43
C THR A 827 12.14 -26.04 10.61
N PRO A 828 12.17 -27.32 11.03
CA PRO A 828 13.05 -28.32 10.45
C PRO A 828 12.75 -28.60 8.97
N GLY A 829 11.53 -29.03 8.65
CA GLY A 829 11.13 -29.35 7.27
C GLY A 829 11.14 -28.12 6.38
N GLY A 830 10.68 -26.98 6.90
CA GLY A 830 10.72 -25.72 6.15
C GLY A 830 12.13 -25.25 5.80
N THR A 831 13.12 -25.41 6.70
CA THR A 831 14.52 -25.08 6.41
C THR A 831 15.09 -25.96 5.30
N ILE A 832 14.75 -27.25 5.29
CA ILE A 832 15.15 -28.18 4.21
C ILE A 832 14.53 -27.77 2.88
N LEU A 833 13.23 -27.45 2.88
CA LEU A 833 12.52 -27.01 1.67
C LEU A 833 13.06 -25.70 1.11
N PHE A 834 13.33 -24.71 1.98
CA PHE A 834 13.93 -23.44 1.57
C PHE A 834 15.32 -23.64 0.95
N ALA A 835 16.15 -24.51 1.54
CA ALA A 835 17.44 -24.86 0.96
C ALA A 835 17.29 -25.52 -0.41
N ALA A 836 16.38 -26.50 -0.55
CA ALA A 836 16.17 -27.17 -1.84
C ALA A 836 15.64 -26.22 -2.93
N ALA A 837 14.65 -25.38 -2.62
CA ALA A 837 14.03 -24.47 -3.59
C ALA A 837 15.04 -23.46 -4.14
N ARG A 838 15.77 -22.77 -3.26
CA ARG A 838 16.79 -21.78 -3.66
C ARG A 838 17.87 -22.37 -4.55
N GLU A 839 18.26 -23.60 -4.27
CA GLU A 839 19.33 -24.26 -5.01
C GLU A 839 18.88 -24.72 -6.38
N LEU A 840 17.62 -25.13 -6.52
CA LEU A 840 17.07 -25.42 -7.83
C LEU A 840 16.91 -24.14 -8.66
N GLU A 841 16.46 -23.05 -8.04
CA GLU A 841 16.32 -21.74 -8.71
C GLU A 841 17.64 -21.23 -9.27
N SER A 842 18.76 -21.42 -8.56
CA SER A 842 20.09 -21.06 -9.04
C SER A 842 20.49 -21.79 -10.34
N LEU A 843 19.87 -22.94 -10.62
CA LEU A 843 20.10 -23.74 -11.82
C LEU A 843 19.15 -23.37 -12.96
N THR A 844 17.95 -22.88 -12.65
CA THR A 844 16.83 -22.75 -13.61
C THR A 844 16.42 -21.32 -13.92
N LEU A 845 16.81 -20.34 -13.11
CA LEU A 845 16.49 -18.92 -13.32
C LEU A 845 17.70 -18.16 -13.86
N ASP A 846 17.45 -17.23 -14.78
CA ASP A 846 18.48 -16.31 -15.24
C ASP A 846 18.82 -15.25 -14.18
N ARG A 847 19.96 -14.58 -14.37
CA ARG A 847 20.53 -13.64 -13.39
C ARG A 847 19.58 -12.49 -13.02
N GLU A 848 18.92 -11.87 -14.00
CA GLU A 848 18.09 -10.68 -13.75
C GLU A 848 16.77 -11.07 -13.10
N THR A 849 16.14 -12.17 -13.55
CA THR A 849 14.93 -12.71 -12.92
C THR A 849 15.16 -13.06 -11.46
N MET A 850 16.28 -13.71 -11.13
CA MET A 850 16.64 -14.05 -9.75
C MET A 850 16.82 -12.81 -8.87
N GLN A 851 17.48 -11.77 -9.37
CA GLN A 851 17.68 -10.50 -8.63
C GLN A 851 16.36 -9.78 -8.34
N VAL A 852 15.46 -9.70 -9.33
CA VAL A 852 14.13 -9.10 -9.15
C VAL A 852 13.28 -9.92 -8.19
N LYS A 853 13.33 -11.25 -8.31
CA LYS A 853 12.64 -12.16 -7.40
C LYS A 853 13.05 -11.92 -5.95
N ASP A 854 14.36 -11.89 -5.67
CA ASP A 854 14.89 -11.66 -4.32
C ASP A 854 14.45 -10.31 -3.75
N SER A 855 14.40 -9.26 -4.57
CA SER A 855 13.89 -7.94 -4.17
C SER A 855 12.41 -8.01 -3.76
N LEU A 856 11.58 -8.73 -4.52
CA LEU A 856 10.15 -8.88 -4.23
C LEU A 856 9.90 -9.79 -3.03
N ALA A 857 10.74 -10.82 -2.83
CA ALA A 857 10.65 -11.75 -1.71
C ALA A 857 10.68 -11.04 -0.35
N LEU A 858 11.52 -10.00 -0.22
CA LEU A 858 11.60 -9.17 0.98
C LEU A 858 10.26 -8.47 1.25
N LYS A 859 9.68 -7.83 0.23
CA LYS A 859 8.40 -7.14 0.40
C LYS A 859 7.26 -8.10 0.66
N TYR A 860 7.27 -9.26 -0.01
CA TYR A 860 6.31 -10.33 0.22
C TYR A 860 6.33 -10.77 1.68
N ALA A 861 7.53 -11.02 2.23
CA ALA A 861 7.70 -11.41 3.63
C ALA A 861 7.15 -10.35 4.62
N GLU A 862 7.39 -9.06 4.35
CA GLU A 862 6.84 -7.96 5.16
C GLU A 862 5.30 -7.95 5.16
N LEU A 863 4.66 -8.13 4.00
CA LEU A 863 3.20 -8.13 3.88
C LEU A 863 2.59 -9.28 4.68
N VAL A 864 3.16 -10.48 4.55
CA VAL A 864 2.73 -11.67 5.31
C VAL A 864 2.94 -11.45 6.81
N TYR A 865 4.11 -10.96 7.23
CA TYR A 865 4.40 -10.67 8.63
C TYR A 865 3.42 -9.66 9.24
N ALA A 866 3.07 -8.61 8.47
CA ALA A 866 2.15 -7.54 8.86
C ALA A 866 0.66 -7.93 8.78
N GLY A 867 0.32 -9.17 8.43
CA GLY A 867 -1.07 -9.63 8.36
C GLY A 867 -1.83 -9.18 7.11
N ARG A 868 -1.12 -8.68 6.10
CA ARG A 868 -1.67 -8.25 4.82
C ARG A 868 -1.70 -9.40 3.82
N TRP A 869 -2.21 -10.56 4.25
CA TRP A 869 -2.34 -11.72 3.38
C TRP A 869 -3.29 -11.38 2.22
N PHE A 870 -4.53 -10.97 2.47
CA PHE A 870 -5.54 -10.68 1.43
C PHE A 870 -5.37 -9.31 0.74
N ASP A 871 -4.14 -8.82 0.63
CA ASP A 871 -3.82 -7.53 0.02
C ASP A 871 -3.51 -7.69 -1.48
N PRO A 872 -4.07 -6.85 -2.37
CA PRO A 872 -3.89 -7.01 -3.83
C PRO A 872 -2.44 -7.03 -4.30
N LEU A 873 -1.55 -6.32 -3.58
CA LEU A 873 -0.12 -6.32 -3.90
C LEU A 873 0.50 -7.71 -3.70
N ARG A 874 0.17 -8.41 -2.60
CA ARG A 874 0.66 -9.77 -2.34
C ARG A 874 0.11 -10.75 -3.39
N GLU A 875 -1.16 -10.64 -3.76
CA GLU A 875 -1.78 -11.46 -4.84
C GLU A 875 -1.12 -11.25 -6.20
N SER A 876 -0.77 -10.01 -6.50
CA SER A 876 -0.05 -9.66 -7.73
C SER A 876 1.37 -10.24 -7.72
N MET A 877 2.05 -10.21 -6.56
CA MET A 877 3.35 -10.86 -6.40
C MET A 877 3.23 -12.38 -6.56
N ASP A 878 2.21 -13.03 -6.01
CA ASP A 878 2.01 -14.48 -6.22
C ASP A 878 1.90 -14.83 -7.71
N SER A 879 1.14 -14.04 -8.46
CA SER A 879 1.01 -14.23 -9.92
C SER A 879 2.35 -14.11 -10.63
N PHE A 880 3.19 -13.14 -10.24
CA PHE A 880 4.55 -13.00 -10.75
C PHE A 880 5.43 -14.20 -10.36
N MET A 881 5.42 -14.60 -9.09
CA MET A 881 6.23 -15.71 -8.56
C MET A 881 5.87 -17.03 -9.24
N GLU A 882 4.60 -17.27 -9.52
CA GLU A 882 4.11 -18.44 -10.27
C GLU A 882 4.65 -18.49 -11.69
N GLU A 883 4.59 -17.35 -12.41
CA GLU A 883 5.05 -17.27 -13.78
C GLU A 883 6.54 -17.56 -13.90
N ILE A 884 7.36 -16.88 -13.09
CA ILE A 884 8.82 -17.04 -13.16
C ILE A 884 9.30 -18.40 -12.66
N SER A 885 8.51 -19.09 -11.83
CA SER A 885 8.91 -20.37 -11.23
C SER A 885 8.58 -21.58 -12.11
N LYS A 886 7.86 -21.44 -13.23
CA LYS A 886 7.59 -22.52 -14.20
C LYS A 886 8.82 -23.37 -14.57
N PRO A 887 10.00 -22.80 -14.91
CA PRO A 887 11.19 -23.59 -15.22
C PRO A 887 11.85 -24.22 -13.99
N THR A 888 11.48 -23.81 -12.76
CA THR A 888 12.02 -24.35 -11.50
C THR A 888 11.44 -25.74 -11.22
N THR A 889 11.82 -26.71 -12.06
CA THR A 889 11.38 -28.10 -12.02
C THR A 889 12.61 -29.00 -12.07
N GLY A 890 12.69 -29.98 -11.17
CA GLY A 890 13.88 -30.83 -11.02
C GLY A 890 13.99 -31.48 -9.64
N SER A 891 15.20 -31.87 -9.26
CA SER A 891 15.49 -32.39 -7.92
C SER A 891 16.77 -31.80 -7.33
N VAL A 892 16.81 -31.68 -6.00
CA VAL A 892 18.00 -31.27 -5.23
C VAL A 892 18.25 -32.31 -4.14
N THR A 893 19.49 -32.80 -4.06
CA THR A 893 19.92 -33.68 -2.98
C THR A 893 20.65 -32.88 -1.92
N LEU A 894 20.22 -33.02 -0.67
CA LEU A 894 20.77 -32.37 0.51
C LEU A 894 21.35 -33.41 1.46
N LYS A 895 22.48 -33.10 2.07
CA LYS A 895 23.10 -33.85 3.17
C LYS A 895 22.79 -33.13 4.48
N LEU A 896 22.12 -33.81 5.38
CA LEU A 896 21.74 -33.33 6.70
C LEU A 896 22.69 -33.91 7.74
N TYR A 897 23.27 -33.05 8.57
CA TYR A 897 24.23 -33.48 9.59
C TYR A 897 24.34 -32.45 10.72
N LYS A 898 24.01 -32.87 11.94
CA LYS A 898 24.22 -32.09 13.19
C LYS A 898 23.88 -30.60 13.06
N GLY A 899 22.62 -30.30 12.77
CA GLY A 899 22.09 -28.96 12.62
C GLY A 899 22.40 -28.28 11.28
N SER A 900 23.21 -28.91 10.42
CA SER A 900 23.65 -28.34 9.15
C SER A 900 23.01 -29.01 7.94
N ILE A 901 22.78 -28.21 6.90
CA ILE A 901 22.35 -28.65 5.56
C ILE A 901 23.49 -28.35 4.58
N THR A 902 23.90 -29.33 3.78
CA THR A 902 24.86 -29.15 2.70
C THR A 902 24.28 -29.66 1.39
N VAL A 903 24.34 -28.89 0.33
CA VAL A 903 23.83 -29.31 -0.98
C VAL A 903 24.83 -30.22 -1.67
N THR A 904 24.39 -31.38 -2.15
CA THR A 904 25.27 -32.38 -2.76
C THR A 904 25.05 -32.52 -4.25
N SER A 905 23.82 -32.38 -4.74
CA SER A 905 23.52 -32.42 -6.17
C SER A 905 22.27 -31.63 -6.53
N ARG A 906 22.21 -31.18 -7.79
CA ARG A 906 21.07 -30.46 -8.39
C ARG A 906 20.86 -31.03 -9.79
N LYS A 907 19.61 -31.27 -10.17
CA LYS A 907 19.25 -31.80 -11.49
C LYS A 907 17.99 -31.11 -11.99
N SER A 908 17.99 -30.64 -13.22
CA SER A 908 16.80 -30.07 -13.85
C SER A 908 16.80 -30.31 -15.37
N PRO A 909 15.65 -30.67 -15.96
CA PRO A 909 15.48 -30.64 -17.42
C PRO A 909 15.48 -29.21 -17.99
N PHE A 910 15.37 -28.17 -17.16
CA PHE A 910 15.38 -26.76 -17.54
C PHE A 910 16.66 -26.04 -17.05
N SER A 911 17.75 -26.78 -16.86
CA SER A 911 19.02 -26.21 -16.43
C SER A 911 19.53 -25.18 -17.43
N LEU A 912 19.80 -23.96 -16.94
CA LEU A 912 20.52 -22.92 -17.67
C LEU A 912 22.05 -23.10 -17.57
N TYR A 913 22.52 -23.98 -16.68
CA TYR A 913 23.92 -24.35 -16.60
C TYR A 913 24.34 -25.23 -17.80
N ARG A 914 25.36 -24.77 -18.54
CA ARG A 914 25.95 -25.43 -19.70
C ARG A 914 27.43 -25.67 -19.45
N GLN A 915 27.79 -26.92 -19.20
CA GLN A 915 29.17 -27.32 -18.87
C GLN A 915 30.17 -26.98 -19.99
N ASP A 916 29.75 -27.06 -21.25
CA ASP A 916 30.60 -26.79 -22.41
C ASP A 916 30.92 -25.29 -22.61
N ILE A 917 30.12 -24.39 -22.02
CA ILE A 917 30.39 -22.94 -21.99
C ILE A 917 31.23 -22.57 -20.76
N SER A 918 31.02 -23.26 -19.62
CA SER A 918 31.70 -22.95 -18.35
C SER A 918 33.05 -23.66 -18.16
N SER A 919 33.36 -24.67 -18.97
CA SER A 919 34.62 -25.42 -18.86
C SER A 919 35.84 -24.58 -19.19
N PHE A 920 36.95 -24.83 -18.49
CA PHE A 920 38.27 -24.30 -18.83
C PHE A 920 38.98 -25.12 -19.92
N GLU A 921 38.40 -26.25 -20.32
CA GLU A 921 38.89 -27.05 -21.44
C GLU A 921 38.53 -26.36 -22.77
N SER A 922 39.30 -26.60 -23.83
CA SER A 922 39.13 -25.96 -25.13
C SER A 922 37.77 -26.30 -25.75
N GLY A 923 36.80 -25.42 -25.56
CA GLY A 923 35.47 -25.48 -26.19
C GLY A 923 35.28 -24.36 -27.22
N ASP A 924 34.73 -24.69 -28.37
CA ASP A 924 34.51 -23.76 -29.49
C ASP A 924 33.25 -22.88 -29.33
N VAL A 925 32.56 -22.96 -28.19
CA VAL A 925 31.23 -22.35 -28.00
C VAL A 925 31.29 -20.92 -27.43
N TYR A 926 32.34 -20.56 -26.70
CA TYR A 926 32.50 -19.22 -26.09
C TYR A 926 33.75 -18.51 -26.62
N ASP A 927 33.57 -17.39 -27.33
CA ASP A 927 34.69 -16.56 -27.79
C ASP A 927 35.20 -15.65 -26.67
N GLN A 928 36.37 -15.97 -26.14
CA GLN A 928 37.00 -15.19 -25.07
C GLN A 928 37.39 -13.76 -25.52
N ALA A 929 37.57 -13.51 -26.82
CA ALA A 929 37.94 -12.19 -27.33
C ALA A 929 36.82 -11.16 -27.15
N ASP A 930 35.57 -11.59 -27.17
CA ASP A 930 34.39 -10.71 -27.00
C ASP A 930 34.35 -10.04 -25.62
N ALA A 931 34.88 -10.71 -24.59
CA ALA A 931 34.93 -10.19 -23.22
C ALA A 931 35.65 -8.83 -23.14
N ALA A 932 36.69 -8.63 -23.97
CA ALA A 932 37.43 -7.36 -24.00
C ALA A 932 36.55 -6.21 -24.52
N GLY A 933 35.71 -6.46 -25.52
CA GLY A 933 34.73 -5.48 -26.02
C GLY A 933 33.65 -5.18 -24.99
N PHE A 934 33.08 -6.23 -24.39
CA PHE A 934 32.08 -6.13 -23.33
C PHE A 934 32.57 -5.28 -22.15
N ILE A 935 33.75 -5.59 -21.59
CA ILE A 935 34.30 -4.87 -20.42
C ILE A 935 34.53 -3.39 -20.75
N ARG A 936 35.03 -3.08 -21.95
CA ARG A 936 35.25 -1.68 -22.36
C ARG A 936 33.96 -0.87 -22.41
N LEU A 937 32.88 -1.47 -22.88
CA LEU A 937 31.57 -0.81 -22.99
C LEU A 937 30.84 -0.77 -21.64
N TYR A 938 30.79 -1.90 -20.93
CA TYR A 938 30.13 -2.01 -19.62
C TYR A 938 30.81 -1.13 -18.56
N GLY A 939 32.14 -1.06 -18.58
CA GLY A 939 32.93 -0.21 -17.67
C GLY A 939 33.04 1.25 -18.10
N LEU A 940 32.45 1.65 -19.24
CA LEU A 940 32.59 3.01 -19.76
C LEU A 940 32.12 4.10 -18.75
N PRO A 941 30.97 3.98 -18.08
CA PRO A 941 30.55 4.99 -17.10
C PRO A 941 31.54 5.17 -15.96
N ILE A 942 32.15 4.07 -15.49
CA ILE A 942 33.17 4.09 -14.43
C ILE A 942 34.41 4.86 -14.89
N ARG A 943 34.84 4.63 -16.14
CA ARG A 943 35.99 5.33 -16.73
C ARG A 943 35.73 6.81 -16.90
N VAL A 944 34.53 7.19 -17.35
CA VAL A 944 34.15 8.60 -17.54
C VAL A 944 34.16 9.33 -16.21
N ARG A 945 33.57 8.75 -15.16
CA ARG A 945 33.61 9.34 -13.81
C ARG A 945 35.05 9.59 -13.34
N ALA A 946 35.91 8.58 -13.44
CA ALA A 946 37.31 8.70 -13.03
C ALA A 946 38.10 9.76 -13.83
N MET A 947 37.76 9.98 -15.11
CA MET A 947 38.37 11.02 -15.94
C MET A 947 37.91 12.44 -15.58
N LEU A 948 36.71 12.60 -15.02
CA LEU A 948 36.22 13.89 -14.54
C LEU A 948 36.78 14.24 -13.15
N ASP A 949 37.12 13.22 -12.36
CA ASP A 949 37.72 13.35 -11.03
C ASP A 949 39.26 13.59 -11.07
N SER A 950 39.90 13.39 -12.23
CA SER A 950 41.35 13.57 -12.48
C SER A 950 41.66 14.87 -13.20
#